data_AF-A0A2H0SUU8-F1
#
_entry.id   AF-A0A2H0SUU8-F1
#
_cell.length_a   1.000
_cell.length_b   1.000
_cell.length_c   1.000
_cell.angle_alpha   90.00
_cell.angle_beta   90.00
_cell.angle_gamma   90.00
#
_symmetry.space_group_name_H-M   'P 1'
#
loop_
_entity.id
_entity.type
_entity.pdbx_description
1 polymer ?
#
loop_
_entity_poly.entity_id
_entity_poly.type
_entity_poly.pdbx_seq_one_letter_code
_entity_poly.pdbx_strand_id
1 'polypeptide(L)'
;MSELNYQHFHLVGIKGVAMTALAQILFDMNKKITGCDVPEDFVTAGQLKRIGVQIQTSLVEDLPIDTECVIYTAAHQSQNNPQVQKAIEKGLPIYSHAEALGLLFNEKYGVAVCGVGGKSTISAMISWVLEITGREPAFAVGVGSIIGLEKTGSWSEQSKYFVAEADEYVTDPTEKEAEKRRPRFSYLKPKMIVCSNVLHDHPDVYEDLAATKRTFTSFFNSLPVDGNLILCSATGTDYEIRSDIKIATYGTNDQDDFRLEKETKVVDRMIIGRLWHQNESFEIKLRVPGFFNLLNATAAFAACLKLDIPAEEILEALASFRSTKRRFEYLGEKDGVRFYDDYAHHPSELKAVISAFDQWEPAARRIVVFQPHTYSRTKALFAEFVEALSGAKELIILDIYASAREGKDSSISSEILAEAVRQKYPETKITLVSDFKALAEYLRKSLLPGDACITLGAGDIYQAHELLEAMTFSQELRSKFPEIDFLEEEPLASHTTVGIGGPAEVFCRAKTTEQLEKLVKYSRENKISMTVLGWGSNTLIADRGLRGLVIKNEANEIEVLESQSRGKIELKSVLSRWQHVESEAVMPKFDELVYDESDCEQIKVKIASGVPLAILIQKLLRQGITGLQWFARIPATVGGGIVNNIHGGTHFFSDYVESVRVVDKSGKVSEIPASELEFGYDVSRFHRSKEIILSATFVLYKGDTKKAQAVIAEWSRQKQQQPAKSLGCVFQNISPEIQKQLNLPTPSVGYLVDNVLGLKGKSKGGAQISDQHAAFIINSSNATADDYLSLLKNIYEEAKRKFDIKLKPEIFFLGFTSDELSFLDD
;
A
#
# COMPACT_ATOMS: atom_id res chain seq x y z
N MET A 1 -26.71 7.74 -32.77
CA MET A 1 -25.63 8.69 -32.45
C MET A 1 -26.09 9.44 -31.23
N SER A 2 -25.29 9.40 -30.16
CA SER A 2 -25.64 10.02 -28.88
C SER A 2 -25.85 11.53 -29.04
N GLU A 3 -26.77 12.11 -28.27
CA GLU A 3 -26.93 13.58 -28.19
C GLU A 3 -25.70 14.24 -27.52
N LEU A 4 -24.86 13.45 -26.84
CA LEU A 4 -23.57 13.84 -26.24
C LEU A 4 -22.39 13.65 -27.20
N ASN A 5 -22.45 14.26 -28.39
CA ASN A 5 -21.38 14.16 -29.40
C ASN A 5 -20.35 15.30 -29.31
N TYR A 6 -19.73 15.46 -28.14
CA TYR A 6 -18.63 16.41 -27.92
C TYR A 6 -17.31 15.65 -27.73
N GLN A 7 -16.18 16.31 -27.95
CA GLN A 7 -14.83 15.75 -27.76
C GLN A 7 -14.24 16.09 -26.40
N HIS A 8 -14.59 17.26 -25.82
CA HIS A 8 -14.06 17.69 -24.53
C HIS A 8 -15.16 18.12 -23.56
N PHE A 9 -15.23 17.39 -22.45
CA PHE A 9 -16.14 17.64 -21.33
C PHE A 9 -15.41 18.23 -20.12
N HIS A 10 -16.01 19.24 -19.51
CA HIS A 10 -15.59 19.75 -18.20
C HIS A 10 -16.64 19.43 -17.13
N LEU A 11 -16.23 18.75 -16.07
CA LEU A 11 -17.10 18.22 -15.02
C LEU A 11 -16.97 19.05 -13.73
N VAL A 12 -18.06 19.70 -13.29
CA VAL A 12 -18.11 20.50 -12.06
C VAL A 12 -18.62 19.64 -10.90
N GLY A 13 -17.80 19.46 -9.86
CA GLY A 13 -18.04 18.50 -8.79
C GLY A 13 -17.59 17.08 -9.15
N ILE A 14 -16.45 16.97 -9.84
CA ILE A 14 -15.98 15.71 -10.44
C ILE A 14 -15.64 14.62 -9.41
N LYS A 15 -15.26 14.99 -8.18
CA LYS A 15 -14.85 14.05 -7.12
C LYS A 15 -16.03 13.28 -6.54
N GLY A 16 -17.27 13.70 -6.77
CA GLY A 16 -18.46 12.95 -6.34
C GLY A 16 -18.56 11.57 -7.02
N VAL A 17 -19.02 10.55 -6.28
CA VAL A 17 -19.12 9.15 -6.77
C VAL A 17 -19.91 9.03 -8.08
N ALA A 18 -21.05 9.72 -8.20
CA ALA A 18 -21.88 9.69 -9.39
C ALA A 18 -21.23 10.37 -10.60
N MET A 19 -20.48 11.46 -10.38
CA MET A 19 -19.75 12.17 -11.43
C MET A 19 -18.51 11.39 -11.87
N THR A 20 -17.82 10.73 -10.94
CA THR A 20 -16.69 9.85 -11.28
C THR A 20 -17.15 8.68 -12.16
N ALA A 21 -18.32 8.09 -11.90
CA ALA A 21 -18.90 7.07 -12.79
C ALA A 21 -19.14 7.60 -14.21
N LEU A 22 -19.68 8.83 -14.33
CA LEU A 22 -19.87 9.46 -15.63
C LEU A 22 -18.54 9.81 -16.32
N ALA A 23 -17.54 10.29 -15.57
CA ALA A 23 -16.20 10.53 -16.06
C ALA A 23 -15.57 9.25 -16.63
N GLN A 24 -15.72 8.12 -15.93
CA GLN A 24 -15.25 6.82 -16.42
C GLN A 24 -15.93 6.40 -17.72
N ILE A 25 -17.25 6.61 -17.84
CA ILE A 25 -17.99 6.36 -19.10
C ILE A 25 -17.45 7.21 -20.24
N LEU A 26 -17.28 8.51 -20.02
CA LEU A 26 -16.73 9.43 -21.02
C LEU A 26 -15.29 9.04 -21.42
N PHE A 27 -14.51 8.51 -20.47
CA PHE A 27 -13.16 8.02 -20.71
C PHE A 27 -13.19 6.77 -21.60
N ASP A 28 -14.04 5.80 -21.29
CA ASP A 28 -14.23 4.58 -22.08
C ASP A 28 -14.77 4.92 -23.51
N MET A 29 -15.51 6.03 -23.65
CA MET A 29 -15.92 6.62 -24.94
C MET A 29 -14.80 7.38 -25.69
N ASN A 30 -13.56 7.36 -25.19
CA ASN A 30 -12.41 8.10 -25.71
C ASN A 30 -12.61 9.62 -25.77
N LYS A 31 -13.31 10.21 -24.79
CA LYS A 31 -13.50 11.65 -24.68
C LYS A 31 -12.42 12.29 -23.82
N LYS A 32 -12.04 13.54 -24.14
CA LYS A 32 -11.21 14.35 -23.26
C LYS A 32 -12.04 14.84 -22.09
N ILE A 33 -11.48 14.72 -20.89
CA ILE A 33 -12.16 15.07 -19.64
C ILE A 33 -11.27 15.97 -18.81
N THR A 34 -11.85 17.07 -18.34
CA THR A 34 -11.31 17.92 -17.27
C THR A 34 -12.40 18.10 -16.21
N GLY A 35 -12.05 18.61 -15.04
CA GLY A 35 -13.06 18.97 -14.06
C GLY A 35 -12.54 19.88 -12.96
N CYS A 36 -13.45 20.26 -12.08
CA CYS A 36 -13.13 21.01 -10.87
C CYS A 36 -13.84 20.42 -9.65
N ASP A 37 -13.21 20.60 -8.50
CA ASP A 37 -13.82 20.30 -7.20
C ASP A 37 -13.08 21.05 -6.08
N VAL A 38 -13.51 20.86 -4.84
CA VAL A 38 -12.82 21.34 -3.64
C VAL A 38 -11.45 20.67 -3.46
N PRO A 39 -10.51 21.25 -2.68
CA PRO A 39 -9.17 20.69 -2.50
C PRO A 39 -9.14 19.29 -1.88
N GLU A 40 -10.08 18.96 -1.00
CA GLU A 40 -10.13 17.71 -0.23
C GLU A 40 -10.25 16.47 -1.13
N ASP A 41 -9.60 15.38 -0.72
CA ASP A 41 -9.70 14.09 -1.42
C ASP A 41 -10.94 13.30 -1.02
N PHE A 42 -11.45 12.53 -1.99
CA PHE A 42 -12.65 11.72 -1.87
C PHE A 42 -12.29 10.26 -2.11
N VAL A 43 -13.19 9.34 -1.74
CA VAL A 43 -13.04 7.89 -1.99
C VAL A 43 -12.81 7.53 -3.48
N THR A 44 -13.14 8.44 -4.39
CA THR A 44 -13.00 8.35 -5.85
C THR A 44 -11.61 8.77 -6.37
N ALA A 45 -10.74 9.35 -5.55
CA ALA A 45 -9.45 9.91 -5.97
C ALA A 45 -8.60 8.90 -6.74
N GLY A 46 -8.55 7.65 -6.26
CA GLY A 46 -7.86 6.56 -6.95
C GLY A 46 -8.38 6.30 -8.37
N GLN A 47 -9.70 6.44 -8.60
CA GLN A 47 -10.29 6.27 -9.93
C GLN A 47 -9.95 7.41 -10.86
N LEU A 48 -10.15 8.65 -10.41
CA LEU A 48 -9.86 9.82 -11.22
C LEU A 48 -8.38 9.88 -11.62
N LYS A 49 -7.48 9.45 -10.73
CA LYS A 49 -6.06 9.27 -11.02
C LYS A 49 -5.81 8.20 -12.08
N ARG A 50 -6.51 7.05 -12.02
CA ARG A 50 -6.38 5.96 -13.01
C ARG A 50 -6.78 6.39 -14.41
N ILE A 51 -7.85 7.17 -14.55
CA ILE A 51 -8.28 7.71 -15.86
C ILE A 51 -7.55 9.00 -16.27
N GLY A 52 -6.60 9.49 -15.46
CA GLY A 52 -5.70 10.58 -15.82
C GLY A 52 -6.36 11.96 -15.97
N VAL A 53 -7.46 12.22 -15.26
CA VAL A 53 -8.21 13.48 -15.41
C VAL A 53 -7.47 14.64 -14.74
N GLN A 54 -7.40 15.78 -15.45
CA GLN A 54 -6.93 17.04 -14.87
C GLN A 54 -8.04 17.69 -14.05
N ILE A 55 -7.77 17.92 -12.76
CA ILE A 55 -8.75 18.47 -11.80
C ILE A 55 -8.23 19.81 -11.27
N GLN A 56 -9.03 20.86 -11.44
CA GLN A 56 -8.85 22.14 -10.76
C GLN A 56 -9.38 22.02 -9.33
N THR A 57 -8.60 22.44 -8.33
CA THR A 57 -9.00 22.41 -6.91
C THR A 57 -9.73 23.69 -6.47
N SER A 58 -10.21 24.46 -7.44
CA SER A 58 -10.89 25.73 -7.26
C SER A 58 -12.14 25.78 -8.13
N LEU A 59 -13.27 26.15 -7.53
CA LEU A 59 -14.57 26.26 -8.19
C LEU A 59 -14.77 27.59 -8.94
N VAL A 60 -13.78 28.50 -8.89
CA VAL A 60 -13.88 29.87 -9.45
C VAL A 60 -12.93 30.11 -10.64
N GLU A 61 -12.04 29.17 -10.94
CA GLU A 61 -11.10 29.27 -12.05
C GLU A 61 -11.80 29.39 -13.41
N ASP A 62 -11.07 29.80 -14.45
CA ASP A 62 -11.60 29.77 -15.82
C ASP A 62 -11.72 28.35 -16.35
N LEU A 63 -12.71 28.17 -17.24
CA LEU A 63 -12.87 26.94 -18.01
C LEU A 63 -11.64 26.72 -18.91
N PRO A 64 -11.15 25.48 -19.04
CA PRO A 64 -10.14 25.14 -20.05
C PRO A 64 -10.55 25.62 -21.44
N ILE A 65 -9.59 26.16 -22.21
CA ILE A 65 -9.82 26.88 -23.46
C ILE A 65 -10.59 26.05 -24.51
N ASP A 66 -10.35 24.75 -24.55
CA ASP A 66 -10.92 23.83 -25.53
C ASP A 66 -12.16 23.08 -25.02
N THR A 67 -12.82 23.58 -23.98
CA THR A 67 -14.05 22.96 -23.43
C THR A 67 -15.21 23.09 -24.42
N GLU A 68 -15.88 21.98 -24.75
CA GLU A 68 -17.03 21.96 -25.67
C GLU A 68 -18.36 21.73 -24.94
N CYS A 69 -18.35 21.10 -23.77
CA CYS A 69 -19.54 20.80 -22.98
C CYS A 69 -19.21 20.84 -21.48
N VAL A 70 -20.14 21.38 -20.66
CA VAL A 70 -20.01 21.36 -19.19
C VAL A 70 -21.09 20.49 -18.57
N ILE A 71 -20.69 19.62 -17.64
CA ILE A 71 -21.61 18.78 -16.87
C ILE A 71 -21.46 19.13 -15.39
N TYR A 72 -22.56 19.39 -14.70
CA TYR A 72 -22.54 19.86 -13.31
C TYR A 72 -23.45 19.02 -12.40
N THR A 73 -23.22 19.12 -11.09
CA THR A 73 -24.07 18.47 -10.07
C THR A 73 -24.89 19.49 -9.29
N ALA A 74 -25.87 19.02 -8.52
CA ALA A 74 -26.56 19.83 -7.53
C ALA A 74 -25.62 20.39 -6.43
N ALA A 75 -24.48 19.74 -6.20
CA ALA A 75 -23.47 20.22 -5.28
C ALA A 75 -22.74 21.44 -5.88
N HIS A 76 -22.09 22.23 -5.03
CA HIS A 76 -21.31 23.40 -5.48
C HIS A 76 -22.10 24.46 -6.26
N GLN A 77 -23.34 24.74 -5.82
CA GLN A 77 -24.22 25.82 -6.30
C GLN A 77 -24.94 25.58 -7.64
N SER A 78 -24.99 24.34 -8.16
CA SER A 78 -25.77 24.00 -9.36
C SER A 78 -25.42 24.93 -10.54
N GLN A 79 -26.42 25.45 -11.26
CA GLN A 79 -26.22 26.39 -12.36
C GLN A 79 -25.56 27.70 -11.92
N ASN A 80 -25.69 28.10 -10.65
CA ASN A 80 -25.09 29.34 -10.14
C ASN A 80 -23.57 29.23 -9.93
N ASN A 81 -22.98 28.06 -10.13
CA ASN A 81 -21.54 27.88 -10.07
C ASN A 81 -20.82 28.81 -11.09
N PRO A 82 -19.75 29.51 -10.70
CA PRO A 82 -19.05 30.45 -11.59
C PRO A 82 -18.58 29.85 -12.92
N GLN A 83 -18.13 28.59 -12.94
CA GLN A 83 -17.70 27.95 -14.19
C GLN A 83 -18.88 27.56 -15.08
N VAL A 84 -20.02 27.17 -14.48
CA VAL A 84 -21.25 26.90 -15.23
C VAL A 84 -21.81 28.20 -15.83
N GLN A 85 -21.80 29.30 -15.08
CA GLN A 85 -22.19 30.62 -15.59
C GLN A 85 -21.31 31.08 -16.76
N LYS A 86 -19.99 30.89 -16.68
CA LYS A 86 -19.07 31.16 -17.80
C LYS A 86 -19.37 30.31 -19.04
N ALA A 87 -19.79 29.06 -18.85
CA ALA A 87 -20.20 28.19 -19.97
C ALA A 87 -21.45 28.74 -20.65
N ILE A 88 -22.45 29.17 -19.87
CA ILE A 88 -23.68 29.83 -20.36
C ILE A 88 -23.35 31.11 -21.13
N GLU A 89 -22.50 31.98 -20.56
CA GLU A 89 -22.08 33.23 -21.21
C GLU A 89 -21.37 33.00 -22.55
N LYS A 90 -20.59 31.91 -22.66
CA LYS A 90 -19.90 31.49 -23.88
C LYS A 90 -20.80 30.72 -24.86
N GLY A 91 -22.05 30.45 -24.50
CA GLY A 91 -22.98 29.66 -25.32
C GLY A 91 -22.60 28.17 -25.44
N LEU A 92 -21.83 27.64 -24.49
CA LEU A 92 -21.48 26.22 -24.45
C LEU A 92 -22.68 25.39 -23.93
N PRO A 93 -22.94 24.20 -24.48
CA PRO A 93 -23.89 23.24 -23.94
C PRO A 93 -23.60 22.91 -22.48
N ILE A 94 -24.65 22.93 -21.65
CA ILE A 94 -24.60 22.53 -20.25
C ILE A 94 -25.62 21.43 -19.97
N TYR A 95 -25.25 20.47 -19.13
CA TYR A 95 -26.14 19.41 -18.66
C TYR A 95 -25.94 19.19 -17.16
N SER A 96 -27.02 18.96 -16.42
CA SER A 96 -26.89 18.33 -15.11
C SER A 96 -26.38 16.89 -15.26
N HIS A 97 -25.78 16.35 -14.21
CA HIS A 97 -25.36 14.95 -14.14
C HIS A 97 -26.46 13.98 -14.56
N ALA A 98 -27.69 14.19 -14.07
CA ALA A 98 -28.83 13.34 -14.35
C ALA A 98 -29.26 13.40 -15.83
N GLU A 99 -29.21 14.58 -16.45
CA GLU A 99 -29.49 14.73 -17.88
C GLU A 99 -28.45 13.99 -18.71
N ALA A 100 -27.16 14.21 -18.44
CA ALA A 100 -26.09 13.57 -19.18
C ALA A 100 -26.11 12.04 -19.04
N LEU A 101 -26.33 11.53 -17.82
CA LEU A 101 -26.49 10.10 -17.58
C LEU A 101 -27.73 9.55 -18.30
N GLY A 102 -28.85 10.28 -18.27
CA GLY A 102 -30.08 9.91 -18.98
C GLY A 102 -29.86 9.77 -20.48
N LEU A 103 -29.14 10.71 -21.11
CA LEU A 103 -28.83 10.64 -22.54
C LEU A 103 -28.10 9.35 -22.92
N LEU A 104 -27.12 8.93 -22.10
CA LEU A 104 -26.34 7.70 -22.34
C LEU A 104 -27.14 6.43 -21.99
N PHE A 105 -27.81 6.42 -20.84
CA PHE A 105 -28.62 5.29 -20.36
C PHE A 105 -29.72 4.92 -21.35
N ASN A 106 -30.36 5.94 -21.95
CA ASN A 106 -31.51 5.79 -22.84
C ASN A 106 -31.16 5.20 -24.21
N GLU A 107 -29.88 5.05 -24.55
CA GLU A 107 -29.43 4.42 -25.80
C GLU A 107 -29.44 2.89 -25.77
N LYS A 108 -29.53 2.30 -24.57
CA LYS A 108 -29.31 0.88 -24.30
C LYS A 108 -30.58 0.24 -23.71
N TYR A 109 -30.54 -1.07 -23.48
CA TYR A 109 -31.54 -1.70 -22.61
C TYR A 109 -31.25 -1.28 -21.15
N GLY A 110 -31.93 -0.23 -20.70
CA GLY A 110 -31.71 0.36 -19.39
C GLY A 110 -32.32 -0.44 -18.24
N VAL A 111 -31.48 -0.81 -17.26
CA VAL A 111 -31.84 -1.41 -15.97
C VAL A 111 -31.61 -0.35 -14.89
N ALA A 112 -32.68 0.23 -14.39
CA ALA A 112 -32.63 1.26 -13.35
C ALA A 112 -32.85 0.63 -11.97
N VAL A 113 -31.98 0.93 -11.01
CA VAL A 113 -32.07 0.42 -9.64
C VAL A 113 -32.36 1.57 -8.69
N CYS A 114 -33.54 1.59 -8.07
CA CYS A 114 -34.01 2.65 -7.20
C CYS A 114 -34.36 2.16 -5.78
N GLY A 115 -34.56 3.11 -4.86
CA GLY A 115 -34.99 2.88 -3.48
C GLY A 115 -34.09 3.57 -2.47
N VAL A 116 -34.46 3.67 -1.20
CA VAL A 116 -33.66 4.46 -0.23
C VAL A 116 -32.32 3.78 0.11
N GLY A 117 -32.36 2.51 0.52
CA GLY A 117 -31.17 1.71 0.84
C GLY A 117 -30.89 0.58 -0.17
N GLY A 118 -29.61 0.24 -0.39
CA GLY A 118 -29.21 -0.94 -1.19
C GLY A 118 -29.06 -0.74 -2.70
N LYS A 119 -29.41 0.45 -3.23
CA LYS A 119 -29.32 0.78 -4.68
C LYS A 119 -27.95 0.45 -5.28
N SER A 120 -26.90 1.01 -4.68
CA SER A 120 -25.54 0.89 -5.21
C SER A 120 -25.05 -0.55 -5.17
N THR A 121 -25.38 -1.31 -4.12
CA THR A 121 -25.03 -2.74 -4.00
C THR A 121 -25.75 -3.60 -5.04
N ILE A 122 -27.06 -3.40 -5.23
CA ILE A 122 -27.83 -4.14 -6.24
C ILE A 122 -27.32 -3.80 -7.65
N SER A 123 -27.09 -2.52 -7.95
CA SER A 123 -26.54 -2.08 -9.23
C SER A 123 -25.16 -2.69 -9.50
N ALA A 124 -24.30 -2.73 -8.48
CA ALA A 124 -22.99 -3.37 -8.57
C ALA A 124 -23.09 -4.88 -8.79
N MET A 125 -24.00 -5.57 -8.10
CA MET A 125 -24.23 -7.01 -8.28
C MET A 125 -24.74 -7.34 -9.69
N ILE A 126 -25.71 -6.57 -10.22
CA ILE A 126 -26.21 -6.76 -11.59
C ILE A 126 -25.08 -6.51 -12.60
N SER A 127 -24.33 -5.42 -12.44
CA SER A 127 -23.20 -5.08 -13.32
C SER A 127 -22.12 -6.16 -13.25
N TRP A 128 -21.81 -6.67 -12.07
CA TRP A 128 -20.85 -7.74 -11.85
C TRP A 128 -21.28 -9.05 -12.54
N VAL A 129 -22.53 -9.48 -12.36
CA VAL A 129 -23.05 -10.69 -13.02
C VAL A 129 -22.94 -10.54 -14.54
N LEU A 130 -23.36 -9.40 -15.09
CA LEU A 130 -23.27 -9.14 -16.53
C LEU A 130 -21.81 -9.13 -17.03
N GLU A 131 -20.88 -8.58 -16.27
CA GLU A 131 -19.45 -8.56 -16.61
C GLU A 131 -18.86 -9.98 -16.61
N ILE A 132 -19.04 -10.73 -15.51
CA ILE A 132 -18.47 -12.08 -15.34
C ILE A 132 -19.05 -13.09 -16.33
N THR A 133 -20.30 -12.90 -16.76
CA THR A 133 -20.96 -13.72 -17.79
C THR A 133 -20.67 -13.26 -19.22
N GLY A 134 -19.74 -12.32 -19.41
CA GLY A 134 -19.27 -11.89 -20.72
C GLY A 134 -20.29 -11.07 -21.52
N ARG A 135 -21.23 -10.38 -20.85
CA ARG A 135 -22.23 -9.50 -21.49
C ARG A 135 -21.78 -8.05 -21.60
N GLU A 136 -20.59 -7.72 -21.08
CA GLU A 136 -19.91 -6.41 -21.18
C GLU A 136 -20.89 -5.22 -20.99
N PRO A 137 -21.54 -5.09 -19.82
CA PRO A 137 -22.53 -4.05 -19.59
C PRO A 137 -21.90 -2.65 -19.61
N ALA A 138 -22.66 -1.68 -20.10
CA ALA A 138 -22.43 -0.31 -19.68
C ALA A 138 -23.03 -0.15 -18.26
N PHE A 139 -22.41 0.64 -17.40
CA PHE A 139 -22.98 0.90 -16.08
C PHE A 139 -22.51 2.22 -15.48
N ALA A 140 -23.29 2.73 -14.52
CA ALA A 140 -22.95 3.84 -13.65
C ALA A 140 -23.44 3.56 -12.22
N VAL A 141 -22.53 3.32 -11.29
CA VAL A 141 -22.85 2.95 -9.91
C VAL A 141 -22.30 3.99 -8.94
N GLY A 142 -23.09 4.44 -7.96
CA GLY A 142 -22.72 5.48 -7.00
C GLY A 142 -21.71 5.05 -5.92
N VAL A 143 -20.57 4.44 -6.29
CA VAL A 143 -19.53 3.96 -5.35
C VAL A 143 -18.14 4.43 -5.76
N GLY A 144 -17.17 4.36 -4.82
CA GLY A 144 -15.76 4.63 -5.12
C GLY A 144 -15.17 3.60 -6.10
N SER A 145 -15.51 2.32 -5.93
CA SER A 145 -15.23 1.27 -6.91
C SER A 145 -16.06 0.02 -6.62
N ILE A 146 -16.30 -0.79 -7.65
CA ILE A 146 -16.69 -2.20 -7.51
C ILE A 146 -15.40 -3.02 -7.36
N ILE A 147 -15.25 -3.74 -6.24
CA ILE A 147 -14.01 -4.44 -5.90
C ILE A 147 -13.78 -5.58 -6.89
N GLY A 148 -12.62 -5.59 -7.55
CA GLY A 148 -12.25 -6.57 -8.57
C GLY A 148 -12.49 -6.11 -10.01
N LEU A 149 -13.43 -5.18 -10.26
CA LEU A 149 -13.51 -4.47 -11.55
C LEU A 149 -12.65 -3.21 -11.54
N GLU A 150 -12.44 -2.65 -10.35
CA GLU A 150 -11.72 -1.39 -10.18
C GLU A 150 -12.31 -0.23 -10.99
N LYS A 151 -13.61 -0.29 -11.30
CA LYS A 151 -14.38 0.72 -12.01
C LYS A 151 -15.63 1.12 -11.22
N THR A 152 -16.19 2.28 -11.57
CA THR A 152 -17.46 2.82 -11.04
C THR A 152 -18.45 3.18 -12.15
N GLY A 153 -17.94 3.38 -13.37
CA GLY A 153 -18.73 3.36 -14.60
C GLY A 153 -18.05 2.51 -15.67
N SER A 154 -18.77 2.20 -16.74
CA SER A 154 -18.23 1.51 -17.91
C SER A 154 -19.06 1.85 -19.14
N TRP A 155 -18.41 1.91 -20.30
CA TRP A 155 -19.09 2.04 -21.59
C TRP A 155 -18.43 1.21 -22.67
N SER A 156 -19.23 0.48 -23.44
CA SER A 156 -18.85 -0.08 -24.73
C SER A 156 -19.98 0.15 -25.73
N GLU A 157 -19.63 0.46 -26.98
CA GLU A 157 -20.63 0.61 -28.05
C GLU A 157 -21.41 -0.69 -28.26
N GLN A 158 -20.76 -1.84 -28.02
CA GLN A 158 -21.33 -3.17 -28.21
C GLN A 158 -22.22 -3.61 -27.04
N SER A 159 -22.12 -2.97 -25.88
CA SER A 159 -22.96 -3.29 -24.72
C SER A 159 -24.43 -3.24 -25.09
N LYS A 160 -25.19 -4.30 -24.80
CA LYS A 160 -26.65 -4.31 -24.97
C LYS A 160 -27.36 -3.63 -23.80
N TYR A 161 -26.81 -3.80 -22.60
CA TYR A 161 -27.42 -3.38 -21.34
C TYR A 161 -26.72 -2.15 -20.77
N PHE A 162 -27.49 -1.30 -20.08
CA PHE A 162 -26.95 -0.23 -19.24
C PHE A 162 -27.57 -0.32 -17.85
N VAL A 163 -26.74 -0.53 -16.82
CA VAL A 163 -27.19 -0.59 -15.42
C VAL A 163 -26.89 0.74 -14.72
N ALA A 164 -27.90 1.38 -14.14
CA ALA A 164 -27.70 2.64 -13.43
C ALA A 164 -28.41 2.67 -12.07
N GLU A 165 -27.75 3.30 -11.10
CA GLU A 165 -28.42 3.77 -9.90
C GLU A 165 -29.40 4.90 -10.27
N ALA A 166 -30.65 4.74 -9.84
CA ALA A 166 -31.74 5.67 -10.08
C ALA A 166 -32.04 6.44 -8.79
N ASP A 167 -31.41 7.60 -8.68
CA ASP A 167 -31.47 8.48 -7.52
C ASP A 167 -32.79 9.27 -7.48
N GLU A 168 -33.52 9.13 -6.38
CA GLU A 168 -34.75 9.83 -6.08
C GLU A 168 -34.53 11.28 -5.66
N TYR A 169 -33.30 11.71 -5.34
CA TYR A 169 -33.02 13.09 -5.00
C TYR A 169 -33.20 14.02 -6.21
N VAL A 170 -33.46 15.31 -5.97
CA VAL A 170 -33.72 16.28 -7.04
C VAL A 170 -32.44 16.76 -7.74
N THR A 171 -32.57 17.21 -9.00
CA THR A 171 -31.46 17.77 -9.78
C THR A 171 -30.98 19.10 -9.24
N ASP A 172 -31.89 19.94 -8.73
CA ASP A 172 -31.56 21.21 -8.08
C ASP A 172 -32.40 21.39 -6.81
N PRO A 173 -31.81 21.24 -5.61
CA PRO A 173 -32.54 21.44 -4.36
C PRO A 173 -32.82 22.91 -4.05
N THR A 174 -32.17 23.85 -4.74
CA THR A 174 -32.36 25.30 -4.55
C THR A 174 -33.54 25.84 -5.35
N GLU A 175 -34.06 25.06 -6.30
CA GLU A 175 -35.27 25.40 -7.05
C GLU A 175 -36.44 25.59 -6.07
N LYS A 176 -37.10 26.74 -6.14
CA LYS A 176 -38.19 27.12 -5.22
C LYS A 176 -39.54 26.64 -5.73
N GLU A 177 -39.67 26.46 -7.03
CA GLU A 177 -40.90 25.95 -7.64
C GLU A 177 -40.92 24.42 -7.55
N ALA A 178 -41.76 23.88 -6.67
CA ALA A 178 -41.87 22.44 -6.44
C ALA A 178 -42.17 21.65 -7.74
N GLU A 179 -42.91 22.23 -8.68
CA GLU A 179 -43.22 21.61 -9.98
C GLU A 179 -42.01 21.51 -10.92
N LYS A 180 -40.98 22.34 -10.71
CA LYS A 180 -39.72 22.30 -11.47
C LYS A 180 -38.67 21.41 -10.82
N ARG A 181 -38.85 21.02 -9.55
CA ARG A 181 -37.98 20.05 -8.88
C ARG A 181 -38.17 18.68 -9.49
N ARG A 182 -37.21 18.27 -10.31
CA ARG A 182 -37.21 16.96 -10.95
C ARG A 182 -36.31 15.98 -10.21
N PRO A 183 -36.83 14.83 -9.75
CA PRO A 183 -36.01 13.72 -9.29
C PRO A 183 -35.04 13.28 -10.38
N ARG A 184 -33.79 12.97 -10.04
CA ARG A 184 -32.74 12.63 -11.00
C ARG A 184 -33.09 11.38 -11.82
N PHE A 185 -33.75 10.40 -11.22
CA PHE A 185 -34.20 9.22 -11.95
C PHE A 185 -35.18 9.50 -13.09
N SER A 186 -35.81 10.69 -13.14
CA SER A 186 -36.87 11.00 -14.12
C SER A 186 -36.32 11.21 -15.53
N TYR A 187 -34.99 11.38 -15.64
CA TYR A 187 -34.28 11.46 -16.91
C TYR A 187 -33.96 10.07 -17.50
N LEU A 188 -34.12 9.00 -16.71
CA LEU A 188 -33.92 7.62 -17.15
C LEU A 188 -35.23 7.08 -17.77
N LYS A 189 -35.12 6.42 -18.92
CA LYS A 189 -36.22 5.72 -19.62
C LYS A 189 -35.98 4.20 -19.56
N PRO A 190 -36.15 3.57 -18.39
CA PRO A 190 -35.79 2.17 -18.19
C PRO A 190 -36.65 1.21 -19.01
N LYS A 191 -36.09 0.02 -19.28
CA LYS A 191 -36.83 -1.17 -19.73
C LYS A 191 -37.09 -2.14 -18.58
N MET A 192 -36.29 -2.03 -17.52
CA MET A 192 -36.44 -2.74 -16.27
C MET A 192 -36.17 -1.79 -15.10
N ILE A 193 -37.01 -1.83 -14.07
CA ILE A 193 -36.77 -1.17 -12.79
C ILE A 193 -36.64 -2.24 -11.71
N VAL A 194 -35.62 -2.10 -10.85
CA VAL A 194 -35.43 -2.89 -9.64
C VAL A 194 -35.54 -1.96 -8.45
N CYS A 195 -36.55 -2.15 -7.61
CA CYS A 195 -36.84 -1.28 -6.47
C CYS A 195 -36.54 -2.01 -5.15
N SER A 196 -35.54 -1.50 -4.41
CA SER A 196 -35.04 -2.12 -3.18
C SER A 196 -35.92 -1.87 -1.96
N ASN A 197 -36.31 -0.61 -1.76
CA ASN A 197 -37.25 -0.18 -0.73
C ASN A 197 -37.81 1.22 -1.05
N VAL A 198 -38.97 1.56 -0.46
CA VAL A 198 -39.53 2.93 -0.51
C VAL A 198 -39.78 3.36 0.93
N LEU A 199 -38.96 4.29 1.41
CA LEU A 199 -39.00 4.84 2.76
C LEU A 199 -39.10 6.36 2.68
N HIS A 200 -39.55 7.01 3.76
CA HIS A 200 -39.45 8.46 3.85
C HIS A 200 -38.01 8.82 4.16
N ASP A 201 -37.28 9.25 3.13
CA ASP A 201 -35.96 9.86 3.23
C ASP A 201 -36.00 11.24 2.55
N HIS A 202 -34.98 12.07 2.78
CA HIS A 202 -34.89 13.44 2.27
C HIS A 202 -36.10 14.31 2.63
N PRO A 203 -36.33 14.60 3.93
CA PRO A 203 -37.42 15.48 4.37
C PRO A 203 -37.30 16.91 3.84
N ASP A 204 -36.13 17.29 3.30
CA ASP A 204 -35.90 18.54 2.56
C ASP A 204 -36.55 18.57 1.17
N VAL A 205 -36.88 17.40 0.61
CA VAL A 205 -37.46 17.21 -0.73
C VAL A 205 -38.90 16.68 -0.65
N TYR A 206 -39.14 15.67 0.18
CA TYR A 206 -40.42 14.98 0.30
C TYR A 206 -41.05 15.26 1.66
N GLU A 207 -42.27 15.82 1.66
CA GLU A 207 -43.00 16.16 2.87
C GLU A 207 -43.28 14.92 3.75
N ASP A 208 -43.69 13.83 3.11
CA ASP A 208 -44.06 12.59 3.78
C ASP A 208 -43.84 11.35 2.88
N LEU A 209 -44.04 10.16 3.44
CA LEU A 209 -43.98 8.90 2.71
C LEU A 209 -44.95 8.84 1.52
N ALA A 210 -46.10 9.52 1.60
CA ALA A 210 -47.07 9.53 0.52
C ALA A 210 -46.54 10.30 -0.70
N ALA A 211 -45.83 11.41 -0.49
CA ALA A 211 -45.13 12.15 -1.53
C ALA A 211 -44.03 11.32 -2.18
N THR A 212 -43.25 10.58 -1.39
CA THR A 212 -42.25 9.64 -1.92
C THR A 212 -42.91 8.55 -2.76
N LYS A 213 -43.97 7.90 -2.25
CA LYS A 213 -44.71 6.86 -3.00
C LYS A 213 -45.26 7.39 -4.32
N ARG A 214 -45.87 8.58 -4.38
CA ARG A 214 -46.36 9.18 -5.63
C ARG A 214 -45.24 9.36 -6.65
N THR A 215 -44.07 9.79 -6.20
CA THR A 215 -42.90 10.03 -7.05
C THR A 215 -42.35 8.72 -7.63
N PHE A 216 -42.26 7.67 -6.81
CA PHE A 216 -41.88 6.32 -7.26
C PHE A 216 -42.95 5.71 -8.19
N THR A 217 -44.25 5.83 -7.90
CA THR A 217 -45.33 5.37 -8.79
C THR A 217 -45.22 6.01 -10.17
N SER A 218 -44.94 7.31 -10.23
CA SER A 218 -44.71 8.00 -11.51
C SER A 218 -43.51 7.43 -12.27
N PHE A 219 -42.42 7.10 -11.56
CA PHE A 219 -41.24 6.49 -12.18
C PHE A 219 -41.51 5.06 -12.64
N PHE A 220 -42.22 4.25 -11.85
CA PHE A 220 -42.61 2.90 -12.24
C PHE A 220 -43.47 2.90 -13.51
N ASN A 221 -44.43 3.82 -13.60
CA ASN A 221 -45.28 3.99 -14.78
C ASN A 221 -44.56 4.62 -16.00
N SER A 222 -43.29 5.01 -15.86
CA SER A 222 -42.45 5.44 -17.00
C SER A 222 -41.94 4.26 -17.84
N LEU A 223 -42.03 3.03 -17.33
CA LEU A 223 -41.71 1.81 -18.07
C LEU A 223 -42.53 1.75 -19.39
N PRO A 224 -41.96 1.20 -20.47
CA PRO A 224 -42.71 0.93 -21.69
C PRO A 224 -43.73 -0.20 -21.47
N VAL A 225 -44.57 -0.43 -22.50
CA VAL A 225 -45.41 -1.64 -22.59
C VAL A 225 -44.53 -2.88 -22.43
N ASP A 226 -45.00 -3.84 -21.63
CA ASP A 226 -44.29 -5.07 -21.25
C ASP A 226 -42.97 -4.86 -20.48
N GLY A 227 -42.72 -3.64 -19.96
CA GLY A 227 -41.58 -3.34 -19.10
C GLY A 227 -41.62 -4.17 -17.80
N ASN A 228 -40.45 -4.45 -17.23
CA ASN A 228 -40.33 -5.27 -16.03
C ASN A 228 -40.12 -4.40 -14.78
N LEU A 229 -40.96 -4.59 -13.76
CA LEU A 229 -40.82 -4.00 -12.44
C LEU A 229 -40.54 -5.11 -11.41
N ILE A 230 -39.35 -5.09 -10.82
CA ILE A 230 -38.96 -6.01 -9.75
C ILE A 230 -39.04 -5.25 -8.43
N LEU A 231 -39.93 -5.66 -7.54
CA LEU A 231 -40.28 -4.92 -6.33
C LEU A 231 -40.03 -5.73 -5.07
N CYS A 232 -39.35 -5.15 -4.09
CA CYS A 232 -39.25 -5.73 -2.76
C CYS A 232 -40.62 -5.72 -2.08
N SER A 233 -41.14 -6.89 -1.70
CA SER A 233 -42.48 -7.02 -1.12
C SER A 233 -42.63 -6.31 0.23
N ALA A 234 -41.52 -6.08 0.95
CA ALA A 234 -41.48 -5.31 2.18
C ALA A 234 -41.85 -3.82 1.99
N THR A 235 -41.89 -3.31 0.76
CA THR A 235 -42.32 -1.92 0.46
C THR A 235 -43.83 -1.73 0.47
N GLY A 236 -44.60 -2.81 0.55
CA GLY A 236 -46.03 -2.83 0.28
C GLY A 236 -46.32 -2.82 -1.22
N THR A 237 -47.54 -3.21 -1.59
CA THR A 237 -47.98 -3.31 -3.00
C THR A 237 -48.93 -2.19 -3.42
N ASP A 238 -49.11 -1.18 -2.56
CA ASP A 238 -50.08 -0.09 -2.75
C ASP A 238 -49.56 0.97 -3.74
N TYR A 239 -49.25 0.54 -4.96
CA TYR A 239 -48.85 1.40 -6.07
C TYR A 239 -49.87 1.25 -7.20
N GLU A 240 -50.35 2.37 -7.72
CA GLU A 240 -51.22 2.38 -8.90
C GLU A 240 -50.35 2.19 -10.17
N ILE A 241 -50.03 0.93 -10.47
CA ILE A 241 -49.21 0.55 -11.63
C ILE A 241 -50.11 0.19 -12.81
N ARG A 242 -49.73 0.62 -14.02
CA ARG A 242 -50.43 0.23 -15.24
C ARG A 242 -50.41 -1.29 -15.45
N SER A 243 -51.49 -1.86 -15.96
CA SER A 243 -51.67 -3.31 -16.11
C SER A 243 -50.77 -3.97 -17.18
N ASP A 244 -50.17 -3.18 -18.06
CA ASP A 244 -49.23 -3.65 -19.10
C ASP A 244 -47.80 -3.86 -18.58
N ILE A 245 -47.50 -3.44 -17.35
CA ILE A 245 -46.19 -3.62 -16.71
C ILE A 245 -46.14 -5.00 -16.04
N LYS A 246 -45.07 -5.75 -16.30
CA LYS A 246 -44.82 -7.06 -15.69
C LYS A 246 -44.17 -6.87 -14.32
N ILE A 247 -44.94 -7.13 -13.27
CA ILE A 247 -44.46 -7.03 -11.90
C ILE A 247 -43.93 -8.40 -11.45
N ALA A 248 -42.77 -8.42 -10.81
CA ALA A 248 -42.26 -9.56 -10.05
C ALA A 248 -41.86 -9.11 -8.64
N THR A 249 -42.23 -9.89 -7.63
CA THR A 249 -41.91 -9.57 -6.23
C THR A 249 -40.71 -10.38 -5.74
N TYR A 250 -39.94 -9.79 -4.84
CA TYR A 250 -38.90 -10.51 -4.11
C TYR A 250 -38.92 -10.14 -2.62
N GLY A 251 -38.49 -11.08 -1.78
CA GLY A 251 -38.51 -10.87 -0.34
C GLY A 251 -38.52 -12.19 0.42
N THR A 252 -39.16 -12.18 1.59
CA THR A 252 -39.25 -13.36 2.48
C THR A 252 -40.65 -13.90 2.64
N ASN A 253 -41.63 -13.33 1.92
CA ASN A 253 -43.02 -13.72 2.04
C ASN A 253 -43.29 -14.95 1.16
N ASP A 254 -44.21 -15.81 1.59
CA ASP A 254 -44.54 -17.04 0.85
C ASP A 254 -45.12 -16.81 -0.55
N GLN A 255 -45.65 -15.60 -0.79
CA GLN A 255 -46.23 -15.20 -2.07
C GLN A 255 -45.24 -14.44 -2.97
N ASP A 256 -43.98 -14.28 -2.55
CA ASP A 256 -42.99 -13.59 -3.36
C ASP A 256 -42.56 -14.48 -4.55
N ASP A 257 -42.50 -13.91 -5.76
CA ASP A 257 -42.05 -14.64 -6.95
C ASP A 257 -40.60 -15.14 -6.80
N PHE A 258 -39.79 -14.37 -6.06
CA PHE A 258 -38.42 -14.69 -5.66
C PHE A 258 -38.32 -14.65 -4.15
N ARG A 259 -38.53 -15.81 -3.50
CA ARG A 259 -38.62 -15.92 -2.05
C ARG A 259 -37.30 -16.40 -1.44
N LEU A 260 -36.67 -15.54 -0.66
CA LEU A 260 -35.51 -15.87 0.18
C LEU A 260 -35.99 -16.39 1.54
N GLU A 261 -35.52 -17.56 1.95
CA GLU A 261 -35.75 -18.08 3.30
C GLU A 261 -35.03 -17.21 4.35
N LYS A 262 -35.67 -17.01 5.50
CA LYS A 262 -35.08 -16.22 6.61
C LYS A 262 -33.88 -16.93 7.26
N GLU A 263 -33.84 -18.25 7.17
CA GLU A 263 -32.72 -19.03 7.70
C GLU A 263 -31.49 -18.87 6.80
N THR A 264 -30.38 -18.50 7.41
CA THR A 264 -29.09 -18.33 6.73
C THR A 264 -27.98 -18.96 7.53
N LYS A 265 -26.87 -19.26 6.85
CA LYS A 265 -25.67 -19.82 7.47
C LYS A 265 -24.46 -19.01 7.04
N VAL A 266 -23.51 -18.84 7.95
CA VAL A 266 -22.18 -18.31 7.62
C VAL A 266 -21.19 -19.47 7.74
N VAL A 267 -20.53 -19.81 6.64
CA VAL A 267 -19.50 -20.85 6.56
C VAL A 267 -18.33 -20.28 5.78
N ASP A 268 -17.11 -20.37 6.31
CA ASP A 268 -15.88 -19.90 5.66
C ASP A 268 -15.95 -18.46 5.10
N ARG A 269 -16.57 -17.54 5.87
CA ARG A 269 -16.84 -16.15 5.45
C ARG A 269 -17.61 -16.08 4.13
N MET A 270 -18.58 -16.97 3.98
CA MET A 270 -19.64 -16.86 3.00
C MET A 270 -20.98 -16.95 3.72
N ILE A 271 -21.87 -16.00 3.43
CA ILE A 271 -23.26 -16.11 3.85
C ILE A 271 -24.01 -16.91 2.78
N ILE A 272 -24.77 -17.88 3.23
CA ILE A 272 -25.51 -18.84 2.40
C ILE A 272 -26.98 -18.72 2.76
N GLY A 273 -27.82 -18.53 1.75
CA GLY A 273 -29.27 -18.50 1.85
C GLY A 273 -29.93 -19.41 0.82
N ARG A 274 -31.21 -19.73 1.03
CA ARG A 274 -32.02 -20.50 0.09
C ARG A 274 -33.04 -19.60 -0.59
N LEU A 275 -32.97 -19.54 -1.91
CA LEU A 275 -33.86 -18.76 -2.77
C LEU A 275 -34.82 -19.70 -3.51
N TRP A 276 -36.10 -19.35 -3.58
CA TRP A 276 -37.11 -20.08 -4.32
C TRP A 276 -37.64 -19.24 -5.48
N HIS A 277 -37.84 -19.89 -6.64
CA HIS A 277 -38.52 -19.32 -7.79
C HIS A 277 -39.22 -20.44 -8.57
N GLN A 278 -40.50 -20.27 -8.93
CA GLN A 278 -41.28 -21.27 -9.72
C GLN A 278 -41.21 -22.72 -9.20
N ASN A 279 -41.24 -22.91 -7.87
CA ASN A 279 -41.08 -24.20 -7.17
C ASN A 279 -39.68 -24.84 -7.24
N GLU A 280 -38.70 -24.17 -7.84
CA GLU A 280 -37.30 -24.56 -7.78
C GLU A 280 -36.60 -23.83 -6.62
N SER A 281 -35.59 -24.48 -6.04
CA SER A 281 -34.78 -23.89 -4.97
C SER A 281 -33.32 -23.78 -5.37
N PHE A 282 -32.73 -22.62 -5.14
CA PHE A 282 -31.35 -22.28 -5.43
C PHE A 282 -30.61 -21.96 -4.12
N GLU A 283 -29.35 -22.37 -4.04
CA GLU A 283 -28.45 -21.97 -2.95
C GLU A 283 -27.69 -20.72 -3.40
N ILE A 284 -27.95 -19.59 -2.75
CA ILE A 284 -27.28 -18.33 -3.04
C ILE A 284 -26.16 -18.10 -2.01
N LYS A 285 -24.95 -17.82 -2.51
CA LYS A 285 -23.74 -17.63 -1.70
C LYS A 285 -23.17 -16.25 -1.96
N LEU A 286 -22.72 -15.55 -0.92
CA LEU A 286 -22.04 -14.27 -1.04
C LEU A 286 -20.83 -14.21 -0.12
N ARG A 287 -19.75 -13.57 -0.60
CA ARG A 287 -18.58 -13.18 0.21
C ARG A 287 -18.77 -11.85 0.93
N VAL A 288 -20.00 -11.33 0.94
CA VAL A 288 -20.39 -10.09 1.61
C VAL A 288 -21.42 -10.44 2.68
N PRO A 289 -21.24 -10.01 3.93
CA PRO A 289 -22.10 -10.43 5.04
C PRO A 289 -23.49 -9.81 5.00
N GLY A 290 -24.38 -10.43 5.77
CA GLY A 290 -25.67 -9.86 6.14
C GLY A 290 -26.83 -10.36 5.29
N PHE A 291 -27.95 -10.64 5.96
CA PHE A 291 -29.20 -11.04 5.32
C PHE A 291 -29.68 -10.01 4.28
N PHE A 292 -29.50 -8.71 4.57
CA PHE A 292 -29.85 -7.64 3.64
C PHE A 292 -29.08 -7.74 2.31
N ASN A 293 -27.84 -8.24 2.32
CA ASN A 293 -27.09 -8.47 1.09
C ASN A 293 -27.56 -9.70 0.32
N LEU A 294 -28.07 -10.74 0.99
CA LEU A 294 -28.79 -11.83 0.32
C LEU A 294 -30.09 -11.34 -0.33
N LEU A 295 -30.82 -10.42 0.31
CA LEU A 295 -31.97 -9.77 -0.31
C LEU A 295 -31.57 -8.93 -1.53
N ASN A 296 -30.49 -8.15 -1.44
CA ASN A 296 -29.95 -7.40 -2.58
C ASN A 296 -29.55 -8.35 -3.72
N ALA A 297 -28.89 -9.47 -3.40
CA ALA A 297 -28.50 -10.46 -4.39
C ALA A 297 -29.69 -11.21 -4.97
N THR A 298 -30.78 -11.38 -4.22
CA THR A 298 -32.05 -11.90 -4.73
C THR A 298 -32.66 -10.94 -5.76
N ALA A 299 -32.61 -9.64 -5.51
CA ALA A 299 -33.05 -8.62 -6.48
C ALA A 299 -32.19 -8.65 -7.76
N ALA A 300 -30.86 -8.76 -7.61
CA ALA A 300 -29.94 -8.88 -8.72
C ALA A 300 -30.15 -10.19 -9.51
N PHE A 301 -30.40 -11.30 -8.81
CA PHE A 301 -30.72 -12.60 -9.42
C PHE A 301 -32.00 -12.51 -10.25
N ALA A 302 -33.07 -11.94 -9.69
CA ALA A 302 -34.34 -11.74 -10.39
C ALA A 302 -34.16 -10.89 -11.65
N ALA A 303 -33.38 -9.80 -11.56
CA ALA A 303 -33.08 -8.93 -12.69
C ALA A 303 -32.31 -9.69 -13.77
N CYS A 304 -31.23 -10.38 -13.42
CA CYS A 304 -30.39 -11.12 -14.36
C CYS A 304 -31.13 -12.30 -15.01
N LEU A 305 -31.99 -12.99 -14.27
CA LEU A 305 -32.82 -14.07 -14.81
C LEU A 305 -33.80 -13.53 -15.86
N LYS A 306 -34.40 -12.35 -15.63
CA LYS A 306 -35.25 -11.64 -16.59
C LYS A 306 -34.48 -11.09 -17.81
N LEU A 307 -33.15 -11.05 -17.76
CA LEU A 307 -32.28 -10.74 -18.90
C LEU A 307 -31.80 -12.00 -19.65
N ASP A 308 -32.42 -13.14 -19.35
CA ASP A 308 -32.15 -14.45 -19.95
C ASP A 308 -30.72 -14.95 -19.68
N ILE A 309 -30.21 -14.70 -18.47
CA ILE A 309 -28.95 -15.27 -18.00
C ILE A 309 -29.26 -16.57 -17.23
N PRO A 310 -28.58 -17.70 -17.52
CA PRO A 310 -28.81 -18.96 -16.81
C PRO A 310 -28.60 -18.81 -15.30
N ALA A 311 -29.50 -19.42 -14.51
CA ALA A 311 -29.47 -19.31 -13.05
C ALA A 311 -28.12 -19.73 -12.44
N GLU A 312 -27.49 -20.79 -12.97
CA GLU A 312 -26.18 -21.28 -12.52
C GLU A 312 -25.08 -20.23 -12.69
N GLU A 313 -25.01 -19.58 -13.86
CA GLU A 313 -24.05 -18.50 -14.14
C GLU A 313 -24.25 -17.30 -13.21
N ILE A 314 -25.51 -16.94 -12.92
CA ILE A 314 -25.83 -15.85 -11.98
C ILE A 314 -25.32 -16.19 -10.57
N LEU A 315 -25.57 -17.41 -10.09
CA LEU A 315 -25.18 -17.84 -8.75
C LEU A 315 -23.66 -17.91 -8.60
N GLU A 316 -22.95 -18.42 -9.60
CA GLU A 316 -21.48 -18.44 -9.62
C GLU A 316 -20.90 -17.03 -9.62
N ALA A 317 -21.45 -16.13 -10.44
CA ALA A 317 -21.01 -14.75 -10.48
C ALA A 317 -21.26 -14.04 -9.14
N LEU A 318 -22.44 -14.16 -8.54
CA LEU A 318 -22.76 -13.59 -7.23
C LEU A 318 -21.84 -14.14 -6.12
N ALA A 319 -21.49 -15.43 -6.16
CA ALA A 319 -20.57 -16.04 -5.20
C ALA A 319 -19.13 -15.48 -5.28
N SER A 320 -18.75 -14.89 -6.41
CA SER A 320 -17.45 -14.24 -6.62
C SER A 320 -17.42 -12.75 -6.31
N PHE A 321 -18.59 -12.11 -6.14
CA PHE A 321 -18.70 -10.68 -5.83
C PHE A 321 -18.06 -10.34 -4.48
N ARG A 322 -17.15 -9.36 -4.47
CA ARG A 322 -16.34 -8.97 -3.31
C ARG A 322 -16.77 -7.67 -2.63
N SER A 323 -17.98 -7.20 -2.92
CA SER A 323 -18.51 -5.91 -2.49
C SER A 323 -18.04 -4.69 -3.29
N THR A 324 -18.44 -3.51 -2.84
CA THR A 324 -18.02 -2.20 -3.30
C THR A 324 -17.29 -1.47 -2.18
N LYS A 325 -16.48 -0.46 -2.54
CA LYS A 325 -15.88 0.42 -1.52
C LYS A 325 -16.91 0.96 -0.54
N ARG A 326 -16.58 0.90 0.75
CA ARG A 326 -17.42 1.35 1.87
C ARG A 326 -18.77 0.65 2.02
N ARG A 327 -18.96 -0.57 1.51
CA ARG A 327 -20.18 -1.37 1.76
C ARG A 327 -19.76 -2.72 2.33
N PHE A 328 -19.56 -2.77 3.65
CA PHE A 328 -18.90 -3.88 4.32
C PHE A 328 -17.62 -4.31 3.60
N GLU A 329 -16.81 -3.32 3.23
CA GLU A 329 -15.55 -3.52 2.52
C GLU A 329 -14.56 -4.19 3.46
N TYR A 330 -13.95 -5.28 3.00
CA TYR A 330 -12.83 -5.88 3.72
C TYR A 330 -11.54 -5.19 3.32
N LEU A 331 -10.95 -4.45 4.25
CA LEU A 331 -9.74 -3.66 4.01
C LEU A 331 -8.46 -4.49 4.15
N GLY A 332 -8.54 -5.62 4.87
CA GLY A 332 -7.43 -6.54 5.04
C GLY A 332 -7.26 -7.01 6.48
N GLU A 333 -6.11 -7.66 6.72
CA GLU A 333 -5.70 -8.12 8.04
C GLU A 333 -4.30 -7.59 8.34
N LYS A 334 -4.14 -7.00 9.53
CA LYS A 334 -2.87 -6.44 10.01
C LYS A 334 -2.66 -6.85 11.45
N ASP A 335 -1.49 -7.38 11.77
CA ASP A 335 -1.13 -7.89 13.10
C ASP A 335 -2.15 -8.90 13.68
N GLY A 336 -2.80 -9.67 12.80
CA GLY A 336 -3.85 -10.63 13.15
C GLY A 336 -5.22 -10.01 13.45
N VAL A 337 -5.40 -8.71 13.21
CA VAL A 337 -6.68 -7.98 13.35
C VAL A 337 -7.29 -7.75 11.97
N ARG A 338 -8.59 -8.01 11.84
CA ARG A 338 -9.33 -7.82 10.58
C ARG A 338 -10.05 -6.48 10.56
N PHE A 339 -9.92 -5.75 9.45
CA PHE A 339 -10.48 -4.42 9.29
C PHE A 339 -11.55 -4.38 8.22
N TYR A 340 -12.65 -3.69 8.52
CA TYR A 340 -13.79 -3.49 7.65
C TYR A 340 -14.22 -2.01 7.63
N ASP A 341 -14.83 -1.55 6.54
CA ASP A 341 -15.47 -0.23 6.45
C ASP A 341 -16.89 -0.31 5.86
N ASP A 342 -17.82 0.46 6.41
CA ASP A 342 -19.18 0.59 5.89
C ASP A 342 -19.69 2.04 5.97
N TYR A 343 -20.41 2.44 4.93
CA TYR A 343 -21.04 3.74 4.76
C TYR A 343 -22.31 3.93 5.60
N ALA A 344 -22.80 2.88 6.26
CA ALA A 344 -23.99 2.90 7.11
C ALA A 344 -23.96 4.07 8.08
N HIS A 345 -25.01 4.89 8.02
CA HIS A 345 -25.12 6.11 8.82
C HIS A 345 -26.56 6.37 9.28
N HIS A 346 -27.54 5.71 8.65
CA HIS A 346 -28.91 5.69 9.16
C HIS A 346 -29.07 4.58 10.22
N PRO A 347 -29.88 4.77 11.30
CA PRO A 347 -30.03 3.76 12.36
C PRO A 347 -30.41 2.35 11.89
N SER A 348 -31.30 2.25 10.89
CA SER A 348 -31.69 0.95 10.32
C SER A 348 -30.52 0.22 9.63
N GLU A 349 -29.65 0.96 8.94
CA GLU A 349 -28.45 0.42 8.30
C GLU A 349 -27.42 -0.01 9.35
N LEU A 350 -27.18 0.83 10.37
CA LEU A 350 -26.27 0.52 11.47
C LEU A 350 -26.67 -0.78 12.16
N LYS A 351 -27.96 -0.93 12.49
CA LYS A 351 -28.49 -2.15 13.11
C LYS A 351 -28.25 -3.37 12.21
N ALA A 352 -28.47 -3.25 10.92
CA ALA A 352 -28.27 -4.32 9.96
C ALA A 352 -26.79 -4.72 9.84
N VAL A 353 -25.89 -3.74 9.74
CA VAL A 353 -24.43 -3.95 9.61
C VAL A 353 -23.83 -4.53 10.89
N ILE A 354 -24.20 -4.00 12.06
CA ILE A 354 -23.72 -4.51 13.36
C ILE A 354 -24.18 -5.95 13.56
N SER A 355 -25.45 -6.26 13.25
CA SER A 355 -25.96 -7.64 13.33
C SER A 355 -25.26 -8.57 12.34
N ALA A 356 -24.98 -8.09 11.11
CA ALA A 356 -24.24 -8.86 10.12
C ALA A 356 -22.80 -9.12 10.57
N PHE A 357 -22.15 -8.14 11.18
CA PHE A 357 -20.79 -8.28 11.74
C PHE A 357 -20.74 -9.29 12.88
N ASP A 358 -21.76 -9.33 13.73
CA ASP A 358 -21.89 -10.30 14.82
C ASP A 358 -21.93 -11.76 14.30
N GLN A 359 -22.70 -12.00 13.23
CA GLN A 359 -22.83 -13.30 12.57
C GLN A 359 -21.61 -13.67 11.72
N TRP A 360 -20.97 -12.67 11.10
CA TRP A 360 -19.82 -12.87 10.23
C TRP A 360 -18.55 -13.23 10.99
N GLU A 361 -18.38 -12.65 12.17
CA GLU A 361 -17.20 -12.79 13.01
C GLU A 361 -17.51 -13.40 14.38
N PRO A 362 -18.17 -14.57 14.46
CA PRO A 362 -18.79 -15.08 15.70
C PRO A 362 -17.80 -15.35 16.84
N ALA A 363 -16.55 -15.67 16.50
CA ALA A 363 -15.49 -15.99 17.45
C ALA A 363 -14.58 -14.79 17.80
N ALA A 364 -14.67 -13.69 17.05
CA ALA A 364 -13.82 -12.52 17.27
C ALA A 364 -14.38 -11.63 18.38
N ARG A 365 -13.51 -10.95 19.10
CA ARG A 365 -13.91 -9.71 19.78
C ARG A 365 -14.09 -8.64 18.69
N ARG A 366 -15.29 -8.06 18.66
CA ARG A 366 -15.75 -7.14 17.61
C ARG A 366 -15.79 -5.72 18.14
N ILE A 367 -15.08 -4.82 17.48
CA ILE A 367 -14.99 -3.41 17.81
C ILE A 367 -15.72 -2.63 16.70
N VAL A 368 -16.70 -1.84 17.09
CA VAL A 368 -17.43 -0.94 16.17
C VAL A 368 -16.96 0.48 16.42
N VAL A 369 -16.48 1.15 15.37
CA VAL A 369 -16.11 2.56 15.40
C VAL A 369 -17.16 3.33 14.61
N PHE A 370 -17.84 4.28 15.22
CA PHE A 370 -18.93 5.02 14.61
C PHE A 370 -18.66 6.52 14.63
N GLN A 371 -18.81 7.17 13.48
CA GLN A 371 -18.84 8.62 13.36
C GLN A 371 -20.26 9.04 12.93
N PRO A 372 -21.04 9.69 13.82
CA PRO A 372 -22.34 10.20 13.44
C PRO A 372 -22.23 11.22 12.30
N HIS A 373 -23.13 11.14 11.33
CA HIS A 373 -23.17 12.07 10.20
C HIS A 373 -24.38 13.00 10.30
N THR A 374 -24.06 14.28 10.44
CA THR A 374 -24.92 15.44 10.69
C THR A 374 -25.59 15.58 12.05
N TYR A 375 -25.58 16.80 12.59
CA TYR A 375 -26.25 17.18 13.84
C TYR A 375 -27.77 17.03 13.71
N SER A 376 -28.32 17.53 12.61
CA SER A 376 -29.75 17.49 12.28
C SER A 376 -30.32 16.06 12.30
N ARG A 377 -29.63 15.11 11.66
CA ARG A 377 -30.03 13.70 11.63
C ARG A 377 -29.90 13.05 13.00
N THR A 378 -28.77 13.26 13.67
CA THR A 378 -28.52 12.69 15.01
C THR A 378 -29.60 13.09 16.00
N LYS A 379 -30.08 14.34 15.92
CA LYS A 379 -31.17 14.87 16.74
C LYS A 379 -32.53 14.30 16.36
N ALA A 380 -32.85 14.27 15.06
CA ALA A 380 -34.16 13.82 14.58
C ALA A 380 -34.41 12.32 14.85
N LEU A 381 -33.36 11.49 14.76
CA LEU A 381 -33.42 10.04 14.90
C LEU A 381 -32.71 9.54 16.17
N PHE A 382 -32.66 10.38 17.21
CA PHE A 382 -31.83 10.12 18.40
C PHE A 382 -32.17 8.80 19.09
N ALA A 383 -33.46 8.53 19.29
CA ALA A 383 -33.91 7.31 19.95
C ALA A 383 -33.55 6.06 19.14
N GLU A 384 -33.66 6.14 17.81
CA GLU A 384 -33.32 5.09 16.87
C GLU A 384 -31.81 4.84 16.84
N PHE A 385 -30.96 5.87 16.91
CA PHE A 385 -29.51 5.69 17.04
C PHE A 385 -29.14 4.98 18.34
N VAL A 386 -29.77 5.34 19.46
CA VAL A 386 -29.53 4.69 20.76
C VAL A 386 -29.85 3.20 20.68
N GLU A 387 -30.96 2.84 20.03
CA GLU A 387 -31.34 1.43 19.78
C GLU A 387 -30.37 0.72 18.84
N ALA A 388 -29.99 1.34 17.72
CA ALA A 388 -29.15 0.72 16.70
C ALA A 388 -27.73 0.40 17.22
N LEU A 389 -27.16 1.30 18.01
CA LEU A 389 -25.79 1.18 18.54
C LEU A 389 -25.68 0.15 19.68
N SER A 390 -26.78 -0.21 20.33
CA SER A 390 -26.80 -1.22 21.41
C SER A 390 -26.31 -2.60 20.98
N GLY A 391 -26.38 -2.92 19.68
CA GLY A 391 -25.86 -4.20 19.15
C GLY A 391 -24.34 -4.30 19.21
N ALA A 392 -23.63 -3.19 19.38
CA ALA A 392 -22.17 -3.15 19.45
C ALA A 392 -21.70 -3.37 20.89
N LYS A 393 -21.12 -4.54 21.19
CA LYS A 393 -20.59 -4.83 22.54
C LYS A 393 -19.43 -3.92 22.95
N GLU A 394 -18.59 -3.54 21.99
CA GLU A 394 -17.51 -2.57 22.15
C GLU A 394 -17.65 -1.51 21.06
N LEU A 395 -17.96 -0.28 21.49
CA LEU A 395 -18.31 0.84 20.65
C LEU A 395 -17.36 2.02 20.90
N ILE A 396 -16.78 2.55 19.84
CA ILE A 396 -15.98 3.78 19.85
C ILE A 396 -16.75 4.81 19.05
N ILE A 397 -17.00 5.99 19.62
CA ILE A 397 -17.75 7.06 18.98
C ILE A 397 -16.85 8.28 18.79
N LEU A 398 -16.80 8.80 17.57
CA LEU A 398 -16.14 10.06 17.22
C LEU A 398 -17.11 11.24 17.32
N ASP A 399 -16.58 12.46 17.29
CA ASP A 399 -17.36 13.68 17.12
C ASP A 399 -18.27 13.62 15.88
N ILE A 400 -19.43 14.27 15.97
CA ILE A 400 -20.40 14.36 14.86
C ILE A 400 -19.74 15.06 13.68
N TYR A 401 -19.72 14.40 12.53
CA TYR A 401 -19.29 14.99 11.27
C TYR A 401 -20.38 15.90 10.72
N ALA A 402 -20.11 17.21 10.71
CA ALA A 402 -21.00 18.19 10.09
C ALA A 402 -20.90 18.12 8.56
N SER A 403 -22.05 18.11 7.89
CA SER A 403 -22.04 18.37 6.45
C SER A 403 -21.66 19.83 6.16
N ALA A 404 -21.14 20.12 4.97
CA ALA A 404 -20.83 21.49 4.52
C ALA A 404 -22.03 22.47 4.52
N ARG A 405 -23.26 21.96 4.76
CA ARG A 405 -24.51 22.72 4.72
C ARG A 405 -25.05 23.07 6.11
N GLU A 406 -24.44 22.58 7.20
CA GLU A 406 -24.93 22.82 8.56
C GLU A 406 -23.86 23.44 9.49
N GLY A 407 -24.33 24.28 10.41
CA GLY A 407 -23.51 24.78 11.53
C GLY A 407 -23.53 23.82 12.71
N LYS A 408 -22.60 23.99 13.65
CA LYS A 408 -22.60 23.23 14.90
C LYS A 408 -23.88 23.49 15.70
N ASP A 409 -24.56 22.42 16.14
CA ASP A 409 -25.69 22.48 17.07
C ASP A 409 -25.23 22.00 18.45
N SER A 410 -25.23 22.90 19.45
CA SER A 410 -24.81 22.57 20.82
C SER A 410 -25.83 21.74 21.61
N SER A 411 -27.04 21.55 21.08
CA SER A 411 -28.08 20.75 21.74
C SER A 411 -27.94 19.24 21.53
N ILE A 412 -27.02 18.80 20.67
CA ILE A 412 -26.74 17.38 20.41
C ILE A 412 -25.24 17.16 20.23
N SER A 413 -24.71 16.07 20.79
CA SER A 413 -23.30 15.70 20.67
C SER A 413 -23.10 14.19 20.78
N SER A 414 -21.92 13.72 20.39
CA SER A 414 -21.54 12.31 20.53
C SER A 414 -21.47 11.88 22.01
N GLU A 415 -21.15 12.80 22.93
CA GLU A 415 -21.21 12.56 24.37
C GLU A 415 -22.64 12.30 24.85
N ILE A 416 -23.60 13.12 24.39
CA ILE A 416 -25.03 12.96 24.74
C ILE A 416 -25.54 11.61 24.22
N LEU A 417 -25.17 11.25 22.98
CA LEU A 417 -25.52 9.96 22.39
C LEU A 417 -24.89 8.80 23.18
N ALA A 418 -23.59 8.88 23.49
CA ALA A 418 -22.89 7.85 24.26
C ALA A 418 -23.51 7.65 25.64
N GLU A 419 -23.86 8.73 26.34
CA GLU A 419 -24.47 8.66 27.66
C GLU A 419 -25.87 8.03 27.61
N ALA A 420 -26.69 8.37 26.61
CA ALA A 420 -27.99 7.74 26.42
C ALA A 420 -27.87 6.24 26.14
N VAL A 421 -26.88 5.81 25.35
CA VAL A 421 -26.62 4.38 25.14
C VAL A 421 -26.14 3.71 26.43
N ARG A 422 -25.22 4.32 27.19
CA ARG A 422 -24.74 3.77 28.48
C ARG A 422 -25.87 3.60 29.50
N GLN A 423 -26.78 4.58 29.59
CA GLN A 423 -27.91 4.53 30.52
C GLN A 423 -28.89 3.41 30.19
N LYS A 424 -29.11 3.15 28.89
CA LYS A 424 -30.07 2.16 28.43
C LYS A 424 -29.48 0.74 28.30
N TYR A 425 -28.19 0.65 27.95
CA TYR A 425 -27.45 -0.60 27.69
C TYR A 425 -26.09 -0.58 28.43
N PRO A 426 -26.08 -0.74 29.76
CA PRO A 426 -24.87 -0.61 30.58
C PRO A 426 -23.78 -1.65 30.26
N GLU A 427 -24.11 -2.74 29.59
CA GLU A 427 -23.19 -3.77 29.10
C GLU A 427 -22.36 -3.34 27.89
N THR A 428 -22.79 -2.30 27.17
CA THR A 428 -22.08 -1.79 25.99
C THR A 428 -20.87 -0.98 26.43
N LYS A 429 -19.66 -1.46 26.12
CA LYS A 429 -18.42 -0.74 26.42
C LYS A 429 -18.25 0.42 25.44
N ILE A 430 -18.42 1.65 25.92
CA ILE A 430 -18.36 2.85 25.07
C ILE A 430 -17.14 3.71 25.37
N THR A 431 -16.34 3.98 24.34
CA THR A 431 -15.22 4.94 24.36
C THR A 431 -15.52 6.12 23.45
N LEU A 432 -15.23 7.34 23.90
CA LEU A 432 -15.28 8.54 23.07
C LEU A 432 -13.86 8.92 22.67
N VAL A 433 -13.67 9.30 21.41
CA VAL A 433 -12.39 9.80 20.86
C VAL A 433 -12.65 11.06 20.05
N SER A 434 -11.79 12.07 20.20
CA SER A 434 -12.01 13.40 19.62
C SER A 434 -11.78 13.46 18.12
N ASP A 435 -10.84 12.67 17.61
CA ASP A 435 -10.36 12.76 16.24
C ASP A 435 -9.73 11.43 15.79
N PHE A 436 -9.37 11.35 14.51
CA PHE A 436 -8.79 10.13 13.94
C PHE A 436 -7.41 9.78 14.49
N LYS A 437 -6.65 10.77 14.98
CA LYS A 437 -5.35 10.51 15.61
C LYS A 437 -5.55 9.81 16.95
N ALA A 438 -6.44 10.34 17.79
CA ALA A 438 -6.82 9.74 19.06
C ALA A 438 -7.43 8.34 18.87
N LEU A 439 -8.27 8.17 17.84
CA LEU A 439 -8.80 6.87 17.46
C LEU A 439 -7.69 5.87 17.10
N ALA A 440 -6.74 6.26 16.24
CA ALA A 440 -5.66 5.39 15.82
C ALA A 440 -4.75 5.00 16.99
N GLU A 441 -4.45 5.92 17.91
CA GLU A 441 -3.71 5.64 19.15
C GLU A 441 -4.48 4.68 20.08
N TYR A 442 -5.79 4.85 20.21
CA TYR A 442 -6.64 3.97 21.01
C TYR A 442 -6.69 2.55 20.45
N LEU A 443 -6.97 2.44 19.14
CA LEU A 443 -7.08 1.15 18.45
C LEU A 443 -5.76 0.37 18.53
N ARG A 444 -4.59 1.00 18.36
CA ARG A 444 -3.29 0.33 18.53
C ARG A 444 -3.09 -0.30 19.91
N LYS A 445 -3.52 0.39 20.96
CA LYS A 445 -3.36 -0.08 22.34
C LYS A 445 -4.38 -1.15 22.73
N SER A 446 -5.55 -1.14 22.08
CA SER A 446 -6.70 -1.94 22.49
C SER A 446 -6.90 -3.19 21.65
N LEU A 447 -6.52 -3.17 20.37
CA LEU A 447 -6.69 -4.29 19.44
C LEU A 447 -5.67 -5.40 19.73
N LEU A 448 -6.13 -6.63 19.63
CA LEU A 448 -5.37 -7.86 19.85
C LEU A 448 -5.52 -8.80 18.65
N PRO A 449 -4.52 -9.65 18.36
CA PRO A 449 -4.66 -10.68 17.34
C PRO A 449 -5.93 -11.52 17.54
N GLY A 450 -6.71 -11.71 16.48
CA GLY A 450 -8.01 -12.37 16.48
C GLY A 450 -9.21 -11.42 16.52
N ASP A 451 -9.00 -10.13 16.84
CA ASP A 451 -10.06 -9.12 16.81
C ASP A 451 -10.56 -8.83 15.39
N ALA A 452 -11.77 -8.27 15.32
CA ALA A 452 -12.31 -7.66 14.12
C ALA A 452 -12.78 -6.24 14.44
N CYS A 453 -12.42 -5.28 13.59
CA CYS A 453 -12.77 -3.87 13.72
C CYS A 453 -13.53 -3.39 12.49
N ILE A 454 -14.64 -2.68 12.67
CA ILE A 454 -15.42 -2.07 11.59
C ILE A 454 -15.62 -0.58 11.84
N THR A 455 -15.35 0.26 10.84
CA THR A 455 -15.71 1.68 10.84
C THR A 455 -17.04 1.90 10.14
N LEU A 456 -17.91 2.71 10.75
CA LEU A 456 -19.25 3.01 10.28
C LEU A 456 -19.45 4.53 10.18
N GLY A 457 -19.91 5.01 9.03
CA GLY A 457 -20.36 6.39 8.84
C GLY A 457 -20.18 6.91 7.42
N ALA A 458 -20.98 7.91 7.02
CA ALA A 458 -20.92 8.48 5.67
C ALA A 458 -19.82 9.53 5.46
N GLY A 459 -19.22 10.02 6.55
CA GLY A 459 -18.21 11.09 6.52
C GLY A 459 -16.82 10.59 6.13
N ASP A 460 -15.82 11.20 6.74
CA ASP A 460 -14.40 10.97 6.52
C ASP A 460 -13.80 9.82 7.35
N ILE A 461 -14.61 9.10 8.13
CA ILE A 461 -14.15 7.99 8.99
C ILE A 461 -13.30 6.93 8.26
N TYR A 462 -13.48 6.74 6.95
CA TYR A 462 -12.65 5.82 6.16
C TYR A 462 -11.15 6.19 6.19
N GLN A 463 -10.81 7.47 6.41
CA GLN A 463 -9.43 7.95 6.55
C GLN A 463 -8.78 7.46 7.85
N ALA A 464 -9.57 7.03 8.85
CA ALA A 464 -9.02 6.42 10.05
C ALA A 464 -8.15 5.20 9.74
N HIS A 465 -8.46 4.46 8.67
CA HIS A 465 -7.66 3.31 8.24
C HIS A 465 -6.30 3.72 7.70
N GLU A 466 -6.24 4.80 6.92
CA GLU A 466 -4.96 5.36 6.46
C GLU A 466 -4.11 5.78 7.66
N LEU A 467 -4.70 6.28 8.75
CA LEU A 467 -3.97 6.63 9.98
C LEU A 467 -3.58 5.40 10.83
N LEU A 468 -4.34 4.31 10.79
CA LEU A 468 -3.94 3.00 11.33
C LEU A 468 -2.77 2.40 10.53
N GLU A 469 -2.66 2.72 9.25
CA GLU A 469 -1.52 2.43 8.39
C GLU A 469 -0.34 3.39 8.62
N ALA A 470 -0.61 4.70 8.77
CA ALA A 470 0.38 5.78 8.72
C ALA A 470 1.04 6.16 10.05
N MET A 471 0.44 5.85 11.21
CA MET A 471 1.18 5.92 12.47
C MET A 471 2.07 4.67 12.58
N THR A 472 3.30 4.85 12.15
CA THR A 472 4.37 3.87 11.94
C THR A 472 5.00 3.42 13.26
N PHE A 473 5.56 2.20 13.30
CA PHE A 473 6.45 1.74 14.39
C PHE A 473 7.63 2.70 14.64
N SER A 474 7.92 3.60 13.69
CA SER A 474 8.79 4.78 13.86
C SER A 474 8.45 5.61 15.10
N GLN A 475 7.16 5.88 15.36
CA GLN A 475 6.75 6.69 16.52
C GLN A 475 7.00 5.95 17.84
N GLU A 476 6.78 4.63 17.86
CA GLU A 476 7.10 3.79 19.02
C GLU A 476 8.61 3.74 19.25
N LEU A 477 9.40 3.58 18.19
CA LEU A 477 10.87 3.63 18.25
C LEU A 477 11.37 4.98 18.79
N ARG A 478 10.81 6.12 18.33
CA ARG A 478 11.13 7.45 18.85
C ARG A 478 10.78 7.59 20.33
N SER A 479 9.64 7.05 20.74
CA SER A 479 9.23 7.07 22.16
C SER A 479 10.12 6.17 23.02
N LYS A 480 10.57 5.03 22.51
CA LYS A 480 11.34 4.04 23.24
C LYS A 480 12.83 4.40 23.34
N PHE A 481 13.36 5.00 22.29
CA PHE A 481 14.77 5.40 22.14
C PHE A 481 14.86 6.89 21.79
N PRO A 482 14.47 7.79 22.71
CA PRO A 482 14.48 9.23 22.46
C PRO A 482 15.88 9.80 22.18
N GLU A 483 16.94 9.06 22.51
CA GLU A 483 18.33 9.39 22.21
C GLU A 483 18.80 9.05 20.79
N ILE A 484 17.93 8.40 20.00
CA ILE A 484 18.23 7.96 18.64
C ILE A 484 17.31 8.70 17.66
N ASP A 485 17.92 9.33 16.65
CA ASP A 485 17.17 9.96 15.57
C ASP A 485 16.64 8.89 14.60
N PHE A 486 15.33 8.86 14.42
CA PHE A 486 14.66 8.06 13.41
C PHE A 486 14.19 8.96 12.25
N LEU A 487 14.47 8.54 11.03
CA LEU A 487 14.11 9.21 9.79
C LEU A 487 13.21 8.27 8.99
N GLU A 488 12.15 8.80 8.38
CA GLU A 488 11.27 8.03 7.49
C GLU A 488 11.61 8.36 6.04
N GLU A 489 11.45 7.37 5.16
CA GLU A 489 11.74 7.49 3.72
C GLU A 489 13.18 7.99 3.41
N GLU A 490 14.15 7.65 4.27
CA GLU A 490 15.54 8.08 4.11
C GLU A 490 16.17 7.41 2.87
N PRO A 491 16.70 8.17 1.89
CA PRO A 491 17.26 7.61 0.66
C PRO A 491 18.55 6.83 0.94
N LEU A 492 18.52 5.50 0.74
CA LEU A 492 19.66 4.63 1.03
C LEU A 492 20.82 4.79 0.04
N ALA A 493 20.59 5.38 -1.13
CA ALA A 493 21.66 5.80 -2.04
C ALA A 493 22.73 6.67 -1.34
N SER A 494 22.35 7.51 -0.38
CA SER A 494 23.29 8.34 0.40
C SER A 494 24.14 7.53 1.40
N HIS A 495 23.81 6.25 1.59
CA HIS A 495 24.40 5.37 2.60
C HIS A 495 25.14 4.16 2.01
N THR A 496 25.24 4.07 0.68
CA THR A 496 26.01 3.05 -0.06
C THR A 496 27.18 3.68 -0.81
N THR A 497 28.26 2.92 -1.07
CA THR A 497 29.42 3.48 -1.79
C THR A 497 29.19 3.69 -3.27
N VAL A 498 28.29 2.89 -3.86
CA VAL A 498 27.90 3.01 -5.27
C VAL A 498 26.93 4.18 -5.50
N GLY A 499 26.27 4.68 -4.44
CA GLY A 499 25.31 5.77 -4.56
C GLY A 499 23.98 5.33 -5.18
N ILE A 500 23.58 4.08 -4.96
CA ILE A 500 22.35 3.47 -5.49
C ILE A 500 21.57 2.87 -4.32
N GLY A 501 20.25 3.03 -4.33
CA GLY A 501 19.33 2.46 -3.35
C GLY A 501 18.10 3.33 -3.13
N GLY A 502 16.92 2.70 -3.09
CA GLY A 502 15.65 3.34 -2.72
C GLY A 502 15.57 3.76 -1.25
N PRO A 503 14.40 4.22 -0.78
CA PRO A 503 14.23 4.70 0.59
C PRO A 503 14.21 3.58 1.64
N ALA A 504 14.61 3.89 2.87
CA ALA A 504 14.27 3.07 4.04
C ALA A 504 12.92 3.50 4.59
N GLU A 505 12.03 2.55 4.91
CA GLU A 505 10.76 2.84 5.59
C GLU A 505 11.00 3.59 6.92
N VAL A 506 11.91 3.09 7.75
CA VAL A 506 12.48 3.82 8.89
C VAL A 506 13.98 3.60 8.94
N PHE A 507 14.75 4.66 9.17
CA PHE A 507 16.20 4.65 9.25
C PHE A 507 16.69 5.25 10.57
N CYS A 508 17.73 4.68 11.16
CA CYS A 508 18.44 5.28 12.28
C CYS A 508 19.94 4.98 12.27
N ARG A 509 20.69 5.67 13.13
CA ARG A 509 22.14 5.47 13.31
C ARG A 509 22.44 4.95 14.71
N ALA A 510 23.02 3.76 14.81
CA ALA A 510 23.55 3.23 16.05
C ALA A 510 25.00 3.67 16.22
N LYS A 511 25.26 4.65 17.09
CA LYS A 511 26.60 5.23 17.32
C LYS A 511 27.43 4.47 18.34
N THR A 512 26.81 3.55 19.08
CA THR A 512 27.47 2.69 20.07
C THR A 512 27.01 1.25 19.91
N THR A 513 27.84 0.33 20.40
CA THR A 513 27.55 -1.11 20.45
C THR A 513 26.28 -1.38 21.29
N GLU A 514 26.05 -0.59 22.34
CA GLU A 514 24.86 -0.70 23.19
C GLU A 514 23.58 -0.26 22.47
N GLN A 515 23.62 0.83 21.71
CA GLN A 515 22.47 1.26 20.89
C GLN A 515 22.11 0.21 19.84
N LEU A 516 23.11 -0.36 19.16
CA LEU A 516 22.89 -1.44 18.20
C LEU A 516 22.24 -2.65 18.88
N GLU A 517 22.76 -3.08 20.03
CA GLU A 517 22.22 -4.21 20.80
C GLU A 517 20.75 -3.96 21.19
N LYS A 518 20.42 -2.77 21.71
CA LYS A 518 19.07 -2.38 22.12
C LYS A 518 18.09 -2.39 20.95
N LEU A 519 18.44 -1.77 19.83
CA LEU A 519 17.61 -1.72 18.63
C LEU A 519 17.35 -3.11 18.04
N VAL A 520 18.39 -3.95 17.97
CA VAL A 520 18.30 -5.32 17.45
C VAL A 520 17.41 -6.19 18.34
N LYS A 521 17.56 -6.10 19.66
CA LYS A 521 16.71 -6.83 20.62
C LYS A 521 15.26 -6.39 20.51
N TYR A 522 15.01 -5.08 20.59
CA TYR A 522 13.66 -4.54 20.51
C TYR A 522 12.97 -4.89 19.20
N SER A 523 13.68 -4.80 18.07
CA SER A 523 13.13 -5.16 16.76
C SER A 523 12.72 -6.64 16.72
N ARG A 524 13.53 -7.54 17.29
CA ARG A 524 13.20 -8.98 17.36
C ARG A 524 12.03 -9.28 18.29
N GLU A 525 12.03 -8.70 19.48
CA GLU A 525 10.95 -8.85 20.47
C GLU A 525 9.59 -8.41 19.90
N ASN A 526 9.58 -7.33 19.12
CA ASN A 526 8.37 -6.76 18.52
C ASN A 526 8.14 -7.18 17.06
N LYS A 527 8.89 -8.18 16.56
CA LYS A 527 8.78 -8.72 15.19
C LYS A 527 8.90 -7.65 14.08
N ILE A 528 9.64 -6.57 14.34
CA ILE A 528 9.95 -5.54 13.36
C ILE A 528 11.03 -6.09 12.41
N SER A 529 10.73 -6.12 11.11
CA SER A 529 11.73 -6.44 10.09
C SER A 529 12.88 -5.44 10.17
N MET A 530 14.13 -5.90 10.14
CA MET A 530 15.28 -5.01 10.27
C MET A 530 16.44 -5.39 9.35
N THR A 531 17.20 -4.37 8.94
CA THR A 531 18.45 -4.50 8.20
C THR A 531 19.54 -3.70 8.90
N VAL A 532 20.67 -4.35 9.23
CA VAL A 532 21.84 -3.64 9.76
C VAL A 532 22.80 -3.35 8.62
N LEU A 533 23.02 -2.07 8.33
CA LEU A 533 23.88 -1.61 7.25
C LEU A 533 25.22 -1.13 7.82
N GLY A 534 26.32 -1.70 7.33
CA GLY A 534 27.67 -1.16 7.52
C GLY A 534 27.90 0.07 6.63
N TRP A 535 29.03 0.13 5.91
CA TRP A 535 29.29 1.23 4.96
C TRP A 535 28.59 1.10 3.60
N GLY A 536 27.90 -0.01 3.35
CA GLY A 536 27.21 -0.25 2.08
C GLY A 536 28.17 -0.40 0.89
N SER A 537 29.38 -0.90 1.13
CA SER A 537 30.43 -0.99 0.11
C SER A 537 30.29 -2.16 -0.86
N ASN A 538 29.61 -3.24 -0.43
CA ASN A 538 29.45 -4.49 -1.16
C ASN A 538 27.97 -4.87 -1.27
N THR A 539 27.09 -3.87 -1.39
CA THR A 539 25.65 -4.06 -1.26
C THR A 539 24.88 -3.23 -2.27
N LEU A 540 24.13 -3.90 -3.14
CA LEU A 540 23.14 -3.27 -4.01
C LEU A 540 21.78 -3.28 -3.30
N ILE A 541 21.13 -2.12 -3.24
CA ILE A 541 19.82 -1.95 -2.62
C ILE A 541 18.81 -1.64 -3.73
N ALA A 542 17.68 -2.37 -3.76
CA ALA A 542 16.65 -2.20 -4.77
C ALA A 542 16.07 -0.77 -4.80
N ASP A 543 15.56 -0.35 -5.96
CA ASP A 543 14.98 0.99 -6.16
C ASP A 543 13.73 1.23 -5.31
N ARG A 544 12.98 0.16 -5.01
CA ARG A 544 11.83 0.20 -4.09
C ARG A 544 12.23 0.38 -2.61
N GLY A 545 13.52 0.29 -2.30
CA GLY A 545 14.01 0.50 -0.95
C GLY A 545 13.86 -0.72 -0.03
N LEU A 546 13.96 -0.48 1.28
CA LEU A 546 13.90 -1.51 2.33
C LEU A 546 12.74 -1.26 3.29
N ARG A 547 11.94 -2.32 3.53
CA ARG A 547 10.85 -2.33 4.52
C ARG A 547 11.38 -2.60 5.93
N GLY A 548 10.71 -2.02 6.93
CA GLY A 548 11.08 -2.09 8.34
C GLY A 548 12.18 -1.12 8.73
N LEU A 549 12.93 -1.46 9.78
CA LEU A 549 13.97 -0.61 10.35
C LEU A 549 15.34 -0.87 9.70
N VAL A 550 15.94 0.15 9.09
CA VAL A 550 17.33 0.14 8.65
C VAL A 550 18.22 0.81 9.70
N ILE A 551 19.15 0.05 10.27
CA ILE A 551 20.09 0.53 11.29
C ILE A 551 21.46 0.70 10.65
N LYS A 552 21.91 1.94 10.47
CA LYS A 552 23.30 2.23 10.11
C LYS A 552 24.19 2.04 11.33
N ASN A 553 25.07 1.04 11.29
CA ASN A 553 26.00 0.78 12.37
C ASN A 553 27.24 1.67 12.28
N GLU A 554 27.32 2.66 13.17
CA GLU A 554 28.43 3.61 13.31
C GLU A 554 29.16 3.45 14.66
N ALA A 555 28.94 2.33 15.36
CA ALA A 555 29.64 1.99 16.59
C ALA A 555 31.16 2.02 16.37
N ASN A 556 31.87 2.78 17.20
CA ASN A 556 33.26 3.15 16.94
C ASN A 556 34.23 2.84 18.10
N GLU A 557 33.77 2.07 19.09
CA GLU A 557 34.54 1.74 20.29
C GLU A 557 35.74 0.83 19.95
N ILE A 558 36.90 1.16 20.52
CA ILE A 558 38.14 0.38 20.43
C ILE A 558 38.75 0.33 21.83
N GLU A 559 38.96 -0.86 22.38
CA GLU A 559 39.49 -1.08 23.71
C GLU A 559 40.69 -2.03 23.63
N VAL A 560 41.86 -1.58 24.07
CA VAL A 560 43.07 -2.41 24.20
C VAL A 560 43.04 -3.08 25.57
N LEU A 561 43.01 -4.41 25.60
CA LEU A 561 42.74 -5.18 26.82
C LEU A 561 43.98 -5.40 27.70
N GLU A 562 45.19 -5.34 27.13
CA GLU A 562 46.45 -5.54 27.86
C GLU A 562 47.54 -4.52 27.47
N SER A 563 47.60 -3.41 28.22
CA SER A 563 48.84 -2.77 28.71
C SER A 563 48.44 -1.94 29.94
N GLN A 564 49.34 -1.64 30.88
CA GLN A 564 49.04 -1.03 32.21
C GLN A 564 48.38 0.37 32.21
N SER A 565 47.71 0.80 31.15
CA SER A 565 46.90 2.02 31.12
C SER A 565 45.57 1.80 30.39
N ARG A 566 44.47 1.71 31.14
CA ARG A 566 43.10 1.82 30.60
C ARG A 566 42.86 3.27 30.17
N GLY A 567 42.90 3.55 28.87
CA GLY A 567 42.58 4.86 28.30
C GLY A 567 41.46 4.78 27.26
N LYS A 568 40.35 5.48 27.49
CA LYS A 568 39.30 5.72 26.48
C LYS A 568 39.81 6.72 25.45
N ILE A 569 39.60 6.45 24.16
CA ILE A 569 40.03 7.30 23.04
C ILE A 569 38.82 8.05 22.48
N GLU A 570 38.75 9.37 22.68
CA GLU A 570 37.78 10.25 22.01
C GLU A 570 38.27 10.74 20.64
N LEU A 571 37.33 10.92 19.71
CA LEU A 571 37.55 11.33 18.32
C LEU A 571 37.26 12.83 18.11
N LYS A 572 38.05 13.49 17.25
CA LYS A 572 37.61 14.65 16.45
C LYS A 572 37.80 14.34 14.95
N SER A 573 36.73 14.60 14.18
CA SER A 573 36.49 14.67 12.72
C SER A 573 37.37 13.90 11.70
N VAL A 574 36.68 13.32 10.73
CA VAL A 574 37.13 12.49 9.58
C VAL A 574 38.03 13.25 8.58
N LEU A 575 39.05 12.56 8.05
CA LEU A 575 39.73 12.93 6.80
C LEU A 575 39.51 11.84 5.73
N SER A 576 39.45 12.28 4.47
CA SER A 576 38.94 11.52 3.31
C SER A 576 39.67 10.20 3.01
N ARG A 577 38.96 9.27 2.36
CA ARG A 577 39.42 7.96 1.87
C ARG A 577 40.59 8.04 0.86
N TRP A 578 40.95 9.25 0.41
CA TRP A 578 41.89 9.54 -0.67
C TRP A 578 42.99 10.54 -0.28
N GLN A 579 43.33 10.67 1.01
CA GLN A 579 44.56 11.42 1.32
C GLN A 579 45.79 10.67 0.80
N HIS A 580 46.56 11.40 0.00
CA HIS A 580 47.90 11.02 -0.40
C HIS A 580 48.75 10.83 0.86
N VAL A 581 49.38 9.67 0.98
CA VAL A 581 50.55 9.56 1.85
C VAL A 581 51.66 10.25 1.07
N GLU A 582 52.03 11.46 1.46
CA GLU A 582 53.27 12.07 0.97
C GLU A 582 54.45 11.26 1.54
N SER A 583 55.19 10.60 0.67
CA SER A 583 56.60 10.31 0.96
C SER A 583 57.39 10.17 -0.34
N GLU A 584 58.36 11.07 -0.52
CA GLU A 584 59.37 11.05 -1.60
C GLU A 584 60.41 9.90 -1.46
N ALA A 585 60.13 8.88 -0.65
CA ALA A 585 61.02 7.73 -0.47
C ALA A 585 60.54 6.54 -1.31
N VAL A 586 61.47 5.91 -2.05
CA VAL A 586 61.22 4.64 -2.76
C VAL A 586 60.91 3.57 -1.71
N MET A 587 59.64 3.24 -1.54
CA MET A 587 59.17 2.18 -0.64
C MET A 587 59.36 0.79 -1.28
N PRO A 588 59.78 -0.24 -0.53
CA PRO A 588 59.99 -1.59 -1.05
C PRO A 588 58.69 -2.26 -1.50
N LYS A 589 58.76 -3.13 -2.52
CA LYS A 589 57.63 -3.97 -2.98
C LYS A 589 57.36 -5.12 -2.02
N PHE A 590 56.21 -5.81 -2.16
CA PHE A 590 55.87 -6.96 -1.30
C PHE A 590 56.98 -8.02 -1.25
N ASP A 591 57.58 -8.38 -2.40
CA ASP A 591 58.64 -9.38 -2.47
C ASP A 591 59.96 -8.93 -1.81
N GLU A 592 60.10 -7.63 -1.54
CA GLU A 592 61.26 -6.99 -0.90
C GLU A 592 61.00 -6.67 0.59
N LEU A 593 59.74 -6.81 1.04
CA LEU A 593 59.32 -6.58 2.41
C LEU A 593 59.48 -7.86 3.25
N VAL A 594 60.65 -8.05 3.87
CA VAL A 594 60.82 -9.08 4.92
C VAL A 594 60.07 -8.62 6.17
N TYR A 595 58.86 -9.15 6.33
CA TYR A 595 57.90 -8.76 7.36
C TYR A 595 57.35 -9.99 8.09
N ASP A 596 58.05 -10.38 9.16
CA ASP A 596 57.67 -11.46 10.07
C ASP A 596 57.43 -10.86 11.46
N GLU A 597 56.23 -11.09 12.01
CA GLU A 597 55.81 -10.60 13.34
C GLU A 597 55.62 -11.76 14.33
N SER A 598 56.04 -12.99 13.97
CA SER A 598 55.85 -14.19 14.80
C SER A 598 56.51 -14.09 16.18
N ASP A 599 57.63 -13.36 16.29
CA ASP A 599 58.36 -13.11 17.53
C ASP A 599 57.88 -11.85 18.30
N CYS A 600 56.91 -11.09 17.78
CA CYS A 600 56.41 -9.88 18.43
C CYS A 600 55.46 -10.21 19.59
N GLU A 601 55.47 -9.36 20.64
CA GLU A 601 54.51 -9.45 21.74
C GLU A 601 53.07 -9.32 21.21
N GLN A 602 52.21 -10.27 21.60
CA GLN A 602 50.80 -10.26 21.23
C GLN A 602 49.98 -9.36 22.15
N ILE A 603 49.01 -8.65 21.58
CA ILE A 603 48.12 -7.75 22.32
C ILE A 603 46.67 -7.93 21.88
N LYS A 604 45.77 -8.05 22.87
CA LYS A 604 44.34 -8.18 22.60
C LYS A 604 43.65 -6.83 22.46
N VAL A 605 42.85 -6.68 21.42
CA VAL A 605 42.06 -5.47 21.17
C VAL A 605 40.62 -5.83 20.87
N LYS A 606 39.69 -5.32 21.68
CA LYS A 606 38.25 -5.42 21.44
C LYS A 606 37.77 -4.24 20.61
N ILE A 607 37.07 -4.52 19.53
CA ILE A 607 36.71 -3.54 18.51
C ILE A 607 35.23 -3.66 18.14
N ALA A 608 34.50 -2.55 18.15
CA ALA A 608 33.11 -2.49 17.72
C ALA A 608 32.94 -2.80 16.23
N SER A 609 31.84 -3.44 15.86
CA SER A 609 31.63 -3.93 14.49
C SER A 609 31.39 -2.84 13.45
N GLY A 610 31.02 -1.63 13.88
CA GLY A 610 30.84 -0.46 13.01
C GLY A 610 32.14 0.26 12.63
N VAL A 611 33.28 -0.07 13.28
CA VAL A 611 34.54 0.65 13.08
C VAL A 611 35.03 0.45 11.63
N PRO A 612 35.28 1.53 10.86
CA PRO A 612 35.85 1.42 9.52
C PRO A 612 37.30 0.95 9.58
N LEU A 613 37.68 -0.05 8.76
CA LEU A 613 39.02 -0.65 8.80
C LEU A 613 40.14 0.36 8.55
N ALA A 614 39.93 1.28 7.60
CA ALA A 614 40.91 2.33 7.30
C ALA A 614 41.22 3.21 8.54
N ILE A 615 40.21 3.50 9.36
CA ILE A 615 40.38 4.28 10.60
C ILE A 615 41.04 3.42 11.68
N LEU A 616 40.61 2.17 11.82
CA LEU A 616 41.16 1.23 12.78
C LEU A 616 42.67 1.05 12.61
N ILE A 617 43.11 0.71 11.40
CA ILE A 617 44.53 0.45 11.08
C ILE A 617 45.38 1.67 11.47
N GLN A 618 44.95 2.87 11.08
CA GLN A 618 45.68 4.11 11.40
C GLN A 618 45.75 4.38 12.91
N LYS A 619 44.67 4.12 13.65
CA LYS A 619 44.65 4.30 15.12
C LYS A 619 45.57 3.33 15.83
N LEU A 620 45.54 2.05 15.44
CA LEU A 620 46.38 1.02 16.04
C LEU A 620 47.87 1.28 15.80
N LEU A 621 48.25 1.66 14.57
CA LEU A 621 49.64 2.00 14.24
C LEU A 621 50.18 3.16 15.08
N ARG A 622 49.36 4.18 15.36
CA ARG A 622 49.78 5.28 16.27
C ARG A 622 50.06 4.83 17.70
N GLN A 623 49.55 3.67 18.10
CA GLN A 623 49.78 3.05 19.41
C GLN A 623 50.84 1.94 19.38
N GLY A 624 51.57 1.82 18.27
CA GLY A 624 52.56 0.75 18.11
C GLY A 624 51.93 -0.63 17.92
N ILE A 625 50.65 -0.72 17.51
CA ILE A 625 49.95 -1.99 17.30
C ILE A 625 49.85 -2.26 15.79
N THR A 626 50.33 -3.42 15.38
CA THR A 626 50.42 -3.89 13.99
C THR A 626 49.62 -5.20 13.81
N GLY A 627 49.57 -5.72 12.58
CA GLY A 627 48.87 -6.95 12.18
C GLY A 627 47.80 -6.68 11.12
N LEU A 628 47.08 -5.56 11.20
CA LEU A 628 45.96 -5.26 10.28
C LEU A 628 46.36 -4.51 9.01
N GLN A 629 47.63 -4.13 8.83
CA GLN A 629 48.12 -3.41 7.63
C GLN A 629 47.81 -4.13 6.30
N TRP A 630 47.70 -5.46 6.34
CA TRP A 630 47.40 -6.29 5.16
C TRP A 630 46.02 -6.02 4.56
N PHE A 631 45.07 -5.50 5.35
CA PHE A 631 43.71 -5.20 4.94
C PHE A 631 43.53 -3.74 4.53
N ALA A 632 44.62 -3.00 4.37
CA ALA A 632 44.57 -1.60 3.98
C ALA A 632 43.82 -1.40 2.65
N ARG A 633 43.13 -0.26 2.56
CA ARG A 633 42.29 0.15 1.41
C ARG A 633 41.11 -0.79 1.10
N ILE A 634 40.83 -1.82 1.90
CA ILE A 634 39.59 -2.59 1.79
C ILE A 634 38.45 -1.76 2.42
N PRO A 635 37.37 -1.46 1.69
CA PRO A 635 36.30 -0.61 2.20
C PRO A 635 35.28 -1.37 3.03
N ALA A 636 35.71 -1.86 4.18
CA ALA A 636 34.86 -2.58 5.11
C ALA A 636 34.83 -1.91 6.50
N THR A 637 33.78 -2.24 7.25
CA THR A 637 33.84 -2.15 8.71
C THR A 637 34.44 -3.44 9.27
N VAL A 638 34.78 -3.46 10.55
CA VAL A 638 35.19 -4.70 11.24
C VAL A 638 34.13 -5.80 11.10
N GLY A 639 32.86 -5.47 11.30
CA GLY A 639 31.76 -6.42 11.11
C GLY A 639 31.69 -6.95 9.68
N GLY A 640 31.77 -6.07 8.67
CA GLY A 640 31.80 -6.48 7.27
C GLY A 640 33.04 -7.32 6.91
N GLY A 641 34.19 -7.02 7.52
CA GLY A 641 35.42 -7.78 7.37
C GLY A 641 35.31 -9.20 7.92
N ILE A 642 34.63 -9.37 9.06
CA ILE A 642 34.36 -10.68 9.67
C ILE A 642 33.33 -11.46 8.86
N VAL A 643 32.21 -10.83 8.47
CA VAL A 643 31.17 -11.50 7.67
C VAL A 643 31.77 -12.12 6.43
N ASN A 644 32.54 -11.33 5.68
CA ASN A 644 33.17 -11.78 4.43
C ASN A 644 34.53 -12.43 4.63
N ASN A 645 35.01 -12.68 5.84
CA ASN A 645 36.37 -13.14 6.12
C ASN A 645 37.44 -12.57 5.15
N ILE A 646 37.48 -11.24 5.03
CA ILE A 646 38.25 -10.55 3.98
C ILE A 646 39.73 -10.98 4.00
N HIS A 647 40.39 -10.90 2.86
CA HIS A 647 41.80 -11.27 2.75
C HIS A 647 42.66 -10.14 2.16
N GLY A 648 43.94 -10.16 2.50
CA GLY A 648 44.95 -9.20 2.07
C GLY A 648 46.28 -9.90 1.82
N GLY A 649 46.63 -10.13 0.55
CA GLY A 649 47.76 -10.98 0.21
C GLY A 649 47.46 -12.42 0.61
N THR A 650 48.33 -13.02 1.42
CA THR A 650 48.15 -14.38 1.98
C THR A 650 47.48 -14.41 3.36
N HIS A 651 47.07 -13.26 3.90
CA HIS A 651 46.50 -13.16 5.24
C HIS A 651 44.98 -13.04 5.19
N PHE A 652 44.30 -13.78 6.05
CA PHE A 652 42.84 -13.72 6.24
C PHE A 652 42.50 -12.94 7.51
N PHE A 653 41.35 -12.25 7.50
CA PHE A 653 40.91 -11.50 8.67
C PHE A 653 40.75 -12.40 9.89
N SER A 654 40.31 -13.64 9.67
CA SER A 654 40.20 -14.70 10.67
C SER A 654 41.49 -15.01 11.42
N ASP A 655 42.66 -14.80 10.81
CA ASP A 655 43.96 -15.12 11.43
C ASP A 655 44.21 -14.28 12.69
N TYR A 656 43.51 -13.14 12.80
CA TYR A 656 43.66 -12.19 13.89
C TYR A 656 42.46 -12.18 14.84
N VAL A 657 41.38 -12.92 14.57
CA VAL A 657 40.16 -12.91 15.37
C VAL A 657 40.24 -13.99 16.46
N GLU A 658 40.03 -13.60 17.72
CA GLU A 658 39.88 -14.54 18.85
C GLU A 658 38.42 -14.92 19.09
N SER A 659 37.54 -13.90 19.14
CA SER A 659 36.13 -14.09 19.46
C SER A 659 35.25 -12.97 18.89
N VAL A 660 33.96 -13.26 18.75
CA VAL A 660 32.97 -12.31 18.24
C VAL A 660 31.75 -12.29 19.16
N ARG A 661 31.36 -11.10 19.61
CA ARG A 661 30.13 -10.89 20.39
C ARG A 661 28.96 -10.64 19.45
N VAL A 662 27.88 -11.40 19.59
CA VAL A 662 26.76 -11.39 18.64
C VAL A 662 25.39 -11.33 19.33
N VAL A 663 24.35 -10.98 18.57
CA VAL A 663 22.94 -11.15 18.96
C VAL A 663 22.24 -12.15 18.03
N ASP A 664 21.48 -13.11 18.56
CA ASP A 664 21.24 -14.42 17.94
C ASP A 664 19.85 -14.82 17.37
N LYS A 665 19.10 -14.14 16.49
CA LYS A 665 17.65 -14.38 16.22
C LYS A 665 16.69 -14.33 17.44
N SER A 666 16.99 -14.97 18.58
CA SER A 666 16.18 -14.92 19.81
C SER A 666 16.36 -13.60 20.57
N GLY A 667 17.44 -12.86 20.27
CA GLY A 667 17.77 -11.62 20.97
C GLY A 667 18.75 -11.82 22.12
N LYS A 668 19.17 -13.06 22.39
CA LYS A 668 20.23 -13.37 23.35
C LYS A 668 21.58 -12.95 22.79
N VAL A 669 22.42 -12.48 23.69
CA VAL A 669 23.80 -12.08 23.40
C VAL A 669 24.75 -13.17 23.85
N SER A 670 25.70 -13.52 23.00
CA SER A 670 26.74 -14.49 23.30
C SER A 670 28.08 -14.07 22.69
N GLU A 671 29.15 -14.63 23.23
CA GLU A 671 30.50 -14.56 22.68
C GLU A 671 30.77 -15.89 21.97
N ILE A 672 31.21 -15.84 20.71
CA ILE A 672 31.52 -17.03 19.89
C ILE A 672 33.03 -17.04 19.63
N PRO A 673 33.77 -18.11 19.96
CA PRO A 673 35.19 -18.22 19.66
C PRO A 673 35.42 -18.40 18.16
N ALA A 674 36.58 -17.99 17.66
CA ALA A 674 36.91 -18.06 16.23
C ALA A 674 36.80 -19.46 15.61
N SER A 675 37.07 -20.50 16.41
CA SER A 675 36.91 -21.91 16.00
C SER A 675 35.48 -22.30 15.59
N GLU A 676 34.47 -21.54 16.03
CA GLU A 676 33.05 -21.80 15.76
C GLU A 676 32.44 -20.84 14.71
N LEU A 677 33.27 -19.99 14.09
CA LEU A 677 32.83 -19.00 13.09
C LEU A 677 32.80 -19.54 11.65
N GLU A 678 33.25 -20.79 11.44
CA GLU A 678 33.22 -21.48 10.13
C GLU A 678 33.84 -20.64 9.00
N PHE A 679 35.01 -20.04 9.25
CA PHE A 679 35.68 -19.23 8.26
C PHE A 679 36.14 -20.05 7.04
N GLY A 680 35.91 -19.50 5.85
CA GLY A 680 36.39 -19.99 4.57
C GLY A 680 36.86 -18.84 3.68
N TYR A 681 37.10 -19.12 2.39
CA TYR A 681 37.44 -18.07 1.42
C TYR A 681 36.21 -17.20 1.17
N ASP A 682 36.28 -15.93 1.57
CA ASP A 682 35.21 -14.94 1.53
C ASP A 682 33.88 -15.32 2.23
N VAL A 683 33.92 -16.29 3.15
CA VAL A 683 32.74 -16.85 3.81
C VAL A 683 32.95 -17.01 5.32
N SER A 684 31.86 -16.86 6.07
CA SER A 684 31.75 -17.17 7.50
C SER A 684 30.35 -17.65 7.84
N ARG A 685 30.16 -18.17 9.06
CA ARG A 685 28.88 -18.54 9.67
C ARG A 685 27.77 -17.50 9.48
N PHE A 686 28.12 -16.20 9.47
CA PHE A 686 27.16 -15.10 9.42
C PHE A 686 26.36 -15.01 8.11
N HIS A 687 26.86 -15.63 7.02
CA HIS A 687 26.10 -15.75 5.77
C HIS A 687 24.84 -16.61 5.94
N ARG A 688 24.82 -17.52 6.91
CA ARG A 688 23.73 -18.47 7.15
C ARG A 688 22.96 -18.18 8.44
N SER A 689 23.64 -17.76 9.49
CA SER A 689 23.06 -17.66 10.82
C SER A 689 22.14 -16.45 11.02
N LYS A 690 22.29 -15.38 10.22
CA LYS A 690 21.59 -14.08 10.40
C LYS A 690 21.80 -13.47 11.81
N GLU A 691 22.87 -13.86 12.50
CA GLU A 691 23.31 -13.25 13.76
C GLU A 691 23.90 -11.86 13.49
N ILE A 692 23.69 -10.91 14.40
CA ILE A 692 24.24 -9.55 14.26
C ILE A 692 25.50 -9.42 15.09
N ILE A 693 26.61 -9.05 14.45
CA ILE A 693 27.89 -8.83 15.13
C ILE A 693 27.88 -7.47 15.84
N LEU A 694 28.14 -7.48 17.15
CA LEU A 694 28.26 -6.29 17.98
C LEU A 694 29.71 -5.79 18.06
N SER A 695 30.64 -6.70 18.34
CA SER A 695 32.07 -6.41 18.48
C SER A 695 32.89 -7.68 18.28
N ALA A 696 34.20 -7.55 18.10
CA ALA A 696 35.12 -8.69 18.05
C ALA A 696 36.42 -8.41 18.82
N THR A 697 37.01 -9.45 19.38
CA THR A 697 38.31 -9.41 20.04
C THR A 697 39.35 -9.93 19.07
N PHE A 698 40.39 -9.14 18.82
CA PHE A 698 41.50 -9.47 17.96
C PHE A 698 42.77 -9.73 18.77
N VAL A 699 43.60 -10.67 18.30
CA VAL A 699 44.99 -10.86 18.74
C VAL A 699 45.90 -10.22 17.69
N LEU A 700 46.56 -9.15 18.08
CA LEU A 700 47.44 -8.34 17.23
C LEU A 700 48.85 -8.29 17.81
N TYR A 701 49.74 -7.49 17.22
CA TYR A 701 51.15 -7.46 17.62
C TYR A 701 51.61 -6.06 18.04
N LYS A 702 52.58 -5.99 18.96
CA LYS A 702 53.42 -4.80 19.19
C LYS A 702 54.61 -4.83 18.23
N GLY A 703 54.37 -4.53 16.96
CA GLY A 703 55.38 -4.65 15.89
C GLY A 703 55.93 -3.34 15.34
N ASP A 704 56.67 -3.44 14.24
CA ASP A 704 57.33 -2.32 13.56
C ASP A 704 56.34 -1.52 12.70
N THR A 705 55.91 -0.37 13.22
CA THR A 705 54.94 0.50 12.56
C THR A 705 55.45 1.14 11.27
N LYS A 706 56.77 1.30 11.08
CA LYS A 706 57.34 1.86 9.84
C LYS A 706 57.22 0.86 8.71
N LYS A 707 57.56 -0.40 8.99
CA LYS A 707 57.39 -1.48 8.02
C LYS A 707 55.89 -1.72 7.73
N ALA A 708 55.02 -1.66 8.73
CA ALA A 708 53.58 -1.74 8.53
C ALA A 708 53.06 -0.59 7.63
N GLN A 709 53.60 0.62 7.77
CA GLN A 709 53.29 1.75 6.89
C GLN A 709 53.76 1.49 5.43
N ALA A 710 54.90 0.83 5.23
CA ALA A 710 55.37 0.45 3.90
C ALA A 710 54.39 -0.54 3.23
N VAL A 711 53.86 -1.52 3.97
CA VAL A 711 52.79 -2.42 3.48
C VAL A 711 51.55 -1.63 3.04
N ILE A 712 51.12 -0.63 3.82
CA ILE A 712 49.97 0.22 3.47
C ILE A 712 50.26 1.06 2.22
N ALA A 713 51.48 1.58 2.08
CA ALA A 713 51.89 2.38 0.93
C ALA A 713 51.86 1.53 -0.35
N GLU A 714 52.36 0.30 -0.30
CA GLU A 714 52.32 -0.61 -1.45
C GLU A 714 50.88 -1.00 -1.84
N TRP A 715 50.02 -1.30 -0.86
CA TRP A 715 48.58 -1.50 -1.13
C TRP A 715 47.93 -0.28 -1.76
N SER A 716 48.30 0.92 -1.31
CA SER A 716 47.80 2.17 -1.88
C SER A 716 48.23 2.35 -3.33
N ARG A 717 49.46 1.96 -3.67
CA ARG A 717 49.99 1.98 -5.04
C ARG A 717 49.24 1.01 -5.95
N GLN A 718 48.98 -0.23 -5.49
CA GLN A 718 48.28 -1.24 -6.28
C GLN A 718 46.80 -0.92 -6.49
N LYS A 719 46.11 -0.40 -5.47
CA LYS A 719 44.66 -0.11 -5.54
C LYS A 719 44.34 1.26 -6.13
N GLN A 720 45.34 2.03 -6.57
CA GLN A 720 45.14 3.36 -7.19
C GLN A 720 44.29 3.32 -8.46
N GLN A 721 44.25 2.16 -9.14
CA GLN A 721 43.53 1.98 -10.41
C GLN A 721 42.07 1.51 -10.25
N GLN A 722 41.58 1.34 -9.01
CA GLN A 722 40.21 0.85 -8.80
C GLN A 722 39.18 1.98 -8.94
N PRO A 723 38.08 1.76 -9.67
CA PRO A 723 37.10 2.79 -9.93
C PRO A 723 36.27 3.16 -8.70
N ALA A 724 36.05 4.46 -8.50
CA ALA A 724 35.13 4.99 -7.50
C ALA A 724 33.65 4.72 -7.87
N LYS A 725 32.73 4.94 -6.91
CA LYS A 725 31.28 4.71 -7.08
C LYS A 725 30.94 3.32 -7.62
N SER A 726 31.57 2.30 -7.03
CA SER A 726 31.36 0.89 -7.36
C SER A 726 31.07 0.08 -6.08
N LEU A 727 30.63 -1.16 -6.26
CA LEU A 727 30.41 -2.13 -5.19
C LEU A 727 31.60 -3.06 -4.95
N GLY A 728 32.73 -2.83 -5.61
CA GLY A 728 33.81 -3.82 -5.74
C GLY A 728 33.67 -4.66 -7.01
N CYS A 729 34.36 -5.80 -7.04
CA CYS A 729 34.15 -6.81 -8.07
C CYS A 729 32.70 -7.32 -7.98
N VAL A 730 32.03 -7.42 -9.12
CA VAL A 730 30.61 -7.81 -9.15
C VAL A 730 30.43 -9.32 -9.01
N PHE A 731 31.41 -10.07 -9.52
CA PHE A 731 31.47 -11.53 -9.47
C PHE A 731 32.82 -11.98 -8.93
N GLN A 732 32.84 -13.15 -8.31
CA GLN A 732 34.07 -13.83 -7.93
C GLN A 732 34.90 -14.19 -9.16
N ASN A 733 36.21 -14.31 -8.97
CA ASN A 733 37.10 -14.87 -10.00
C ASN A 733 36.68 -16.30 -10.37
N ILE A 734 36.90 -16.69 -11.62
CA ILE A 734 36.56 -18.03 -12.10
C ILE A 734 37.48 -19.08 -11.46
N SER A 735 36.99 -20.31 -11.32
CA SER A 735 37.79 -21.37 -10.71
C SER A 735 38.98 -21.77 -11.58
N PRO A 736 40.05 -22.36 -11.00
CA PRO A 736 41.20 -22.86 -11.77
C PRO A 736 40.80 -23.86 -12.87
N GLU A 737 39.75 -24.66 -12.64
CA GLU A 737 39.20 -25.60 -13.63
C GLU A 737 38.64 -24.86 -14.84
N ILE A 738 37.82 -23.83 -14.61
CA ILE A 738 37.24 -23.00 -15.67
C ILE A 738 38.33 -22.22 -16.40
N GLN A 739 39.31 -21.66 -15.68
CA GLN A 739 40.44 -20.97 -16.28
C GLN A 739 41.19 -21.88 -17.24
N LYS A 740 41.47 -23.12 -16.83
CA LYS A 740 42.16 -24.11 -17.65
C LYS A 740 41.31 -24.57 -18.83
N GLN A 741 40.01 -24.77 -18.62
CA GLN A 741 39.06 -25.16 -19.68
C GLN A 741 38.99 -24.10 -20.79
N LEU A 742 38.99 -22.82 -20.44
CA LEU A 742 38.97 -21.72 -21.39
C LEU A 742 40.37 -21.28 -21.86
N ASN A 743 41.43 -21.94 -21.37
CA ASN A 743 42.83 -21.61 -21.64
C ASN A 743 43.14 -20.11 -21.40
N LEU A 744 42.63 -19.55 -20.30
CA LEU A 744 42.79 -18.13 -19.99
C LEU A 744 44.10 -17.86 -19.23
N PRO A 745 44.79 -16.74 -19.52
CA PRO A 745 46.05 -16.39 -18.87
C PRO A 745 45.90 -16.03 -17.38
N THR A 746 44.66 -15.81 -16.91
CA THR A 746 44.36 -15.41 -15.53
C THR A 746 42.95 -15.90 -15.14
N PRO A 747 42.69 -16.20 -13.85
CA PRO A 747 41.34 -16.46 -13.36
C PRO A 747 40.50 -15.19 -13.16
N SER A 748 41.03 -14.00 -13.50
CA SER A 748 40.35 -12.73 -13.31
C SER A 748 39.02 -12.66 -14.07
N VAL A 749 37.92 -12.40 -13.36
CA VAL A 749 36.62 -12.15 -14.01
C VAL A 749 36.67 -10.87 -14.85
N GLY A 750 37.50 -9.89 -14.47
CA GLY A 750 37.71 -8.68 -15.26
C GLY A 750 38.31 -8.98 -16.63
N TYR A 751 39.26 -9.93 -16.70
CA TYR A 751 39.81 -10.38 -17.98
C TYR A 751 38.75 -11.07 -18.83
N LEU A 752 37.91 -11.92 -18.22
CA LEU A 752 36.78 -12.58 -18.89
C LEU A 752 35.80 -11.54 -19.48
N VAL A 753 35.35 -10.58 -18.67
CA VAL A 753 34.38 -9.55 -19.10
C VAL A 753 34.94 -8.64 -20.20
N ASP A 754 36.21 -8.27 -20.11
CA ASP A 754 36.89 -7.42 -21.10
C ASP A 754 37.20 -8.19 -22.39
N ASN A 755 38.10 -9.16 -22.32
CA ASN A 755 38.76 -9.75 -23.50
C ASN A 755 38.00 -10.92 -24.11
N VAL A 756 37.10 -11.57 -23.35
CA VAL A 756 36.40 -12.77 -23.80
C VAL A 756 34.93 -12.46 -24.11
N LEU A 757 34.25 -11.76 -23.21
CA LEU A 757 32.85 -11.36 -23.41
C LEU A 757 32.71 -10.08 -24.22
N GLY A 758 33.71 -9.18 -24.20
CA GLY A 758 33.69 -7.91 -24.94
C GLY A 758 32.64 -6.93 -24.39
N LEU A 759 32.47 -6.89 -23.07
CA LEU A 759 31.43 -6.08 -22.41
C LEU A 759 31.97 -4.81 -21.73
N LYS A 760 33.28 -4.60 -21.71
CA LYS A 760 33.89 -3.39 -21.14
C LYS A 760 33.31 -2.12 -21.76
N GLY A 761 33.04 -1.12 -20.91
CA GLY A 761 32.50 0.17 -21.32
C GLY A 761 31.00 0.16 -21.63
N LYS A 762 30.33 -1.00 -21.66
CA LYS A 762 28.88 -1.07 -21.90
C LYS A 762 28.11 -0.41 -20.74
N SER A 763 27.06 0.31 -21.11
CA SER A 763 26.21 1.05 -20.17
C SER A 763 24.74 0.66 -20.31
N LYS A 764 24.00 0.83 -19.23
CA LYS A 764 22.53 0.74 -19.16
C LYS A 764 22.07 1.83 -18.20
N GLY A 765 21.25 2.75 -18.69
CA GLY A 765 20.88 3.95 -17.95
C GLY A 765 22.11 4.64 -17.37
N GLY A 766 22.15 4.84 -16.06
CA GLY A 766 23.30 5.46 -15.37
C GLY A 766 24.43 4.51 -14.97
N ALA A 767 24.27 3.20 -15.11
CA ALA A 767 25.28 2.20 -14.76
C ALA A 767 26.20 1.90 -15.96
N GLN A 768 27.47 1.61 -15.70
CA GLN A 768 28.45 1.26 -16.73
C GLN A 768 29.46 0.22 -16.24
N ILE A 769 29.84 -0.74 -17.09
CA ILE A 769 30.99 -1.62 -16.86
C ILE A 769 32.26 -0.79 -17.04
N SER A 770 33.06 -0.66 -15.98
CA SER A 770 34.16 0.31 -15.90
C SER A 770 35.21 0.15 -17.01
N ASP A 771 35.55 1.27 -17.66
CA ASP A 771 36.66 1.36 -18.61
C ASP A 771 38.04 1.19 -17.93
N GLN A 772 38.12 1.44 -16.62
CA GLN A 772 39.35 1.25 -15.85
C GLN A 772 39.57 -0.23 -15.51
N HIS A 773 38.51 -0.93 -15.09
CA HIS A 773 38.59 -2.34 -14.67
C HIS A 773 37.25 -3.07 -14.87
N ALA A 774 37.17 -3.96 -15.86
CA ALA A 774 35.90 -4.57 -16.30
C ALA A 774 35.22 -5.52 -15.28
N ALA A 775 35.89 -5.89 -14.19
CA ALA A 775 35.25 -6.60 -13.07
C ALA A 775 34.28 -5.72 -12.26
N PHE A 776 34.29 -4.40 -12.47
CA PHE A 776 33.51 -3.42 -11.71
C PHE A 776 32.42 -2.82 -12.59
N ILE A 777 31.24 -2.65 -12.01
CA ILE A 777 30.20 -1.76 -12.54
C ILE A 777 30.21 -0.48 -11.70
N ILE A 778 30.14 0.67 -12.36
CA ILE A 778 30.18 1.99 -11.76
C ILE A 778 28.85 2.72 -11.95
N ASN A 779 28.51 3.56 -10.99
CA ASN A 779 27.46 4.56 -11.13
C ASN A 779 28.04 5.80 -11.83
N SER A 780 27.88 5.87 -13.15
CA SER A 780 28.43 6.92 -14.00
C SER A 780 27.55 8.19 -14.02
N SER A 781 26.21 8.04 -13.96
CA SER A 781 25.27 9.16 -14.03
C SER A 781 23.92 8.86 -13.35
N ASN A 782 23.92 8.75 -12.02
CA ASN A 782 22.73 8.47 -11.20
C ASN A 782 22.00 7.19 -11.64
N ALA A 783 22.74 6.08 -11.73
CA ALA A 783 22.22 4.75 -11.98
C ALA A 783 21.11 4.36 -10.99
N THR A 784 20.09 3.66 -11.49
CA THR A 784 19.15 2.91 -10.65
C THR A 784 19.72 1.54 -10.29
N ALA A 785 19.10 0.84 -9.34
CA ALA A 785 19.42 -0.55 -9.06
C ALA A 785 19.06 -1.46 -10.24
N ASP A 786 17.96 -1.18 -10.96
CA ASP A 786 17.59 -1.90 -12.18
C ASP A 786 18.62 -1.75 -13.31
N ASP A 787 19.17 -0.55 -13.50
CA ASP A 787 20.26 -0.30 -14.45
C ASP A 787 21.47 -1.18 -14.15
N TYR A 788 21.86 -1.23 -12.86
CA TYR A 788 23.00 -2.01 -12.38
C TYR A 788 22.73 -3.52 -12.53
N LEU A 789 21.54 -3.97 -12.12
CA LEU A 789 21.14 -5.38 -12.19
C LEU A 789 21.03 -5.86 -13.63
N SER A 790 20.58 -5.01 -14.55
CA SER A 790 20.52 -5.29 -15.99
C SER A 790 21.91 -5.56 -16.59
N LEU A 791 22.93 -4.77 -16.22
CA LEU A 791 24.31 -5.03 -16.66
C LEU A 791 24.88 -6.30 -16.03
N LEU A 792 24.61 -6.52 -14.75
CA LEU A 792 25.02 -7.74 -14.04
C LEU A 792 24.43 -8.98 -14.72
N LYS A 793 23.13 -8.94 -15.03
CA LYS A 793 22.41 -9.98 -15.77
C LYS A 793 22.99 -10.21 -17.15
N ASN A 794 23.33 -9.15 -17.88
CA ASN A 794 23.97 -9.26 -19.20
C ASN A 794 25.31 -10.01 -19.14
N ILE A 795 26.16 -9.66 -18.16
CA ILE A 795 27.44 -10.36 -17.94
C ILE A 795 27.20 -11.85 -17.65
N TYR A 796 26.26 -12.15 -16.75
CA TYR A 796 25.93 -13.52 -16.37
C TYR A 796 25.40 -14.34 -17.55
N GLU A 797 24.39 -13.82 -18.25
CA GLU A 797 23.76 -14.50 -19.38
C GLU A 797 24.73 -14.70 -20.54
N GLU A 798 25.63 -13.74 -20.81
CA GLU A 798 26.61 -13.86 -21.88
C GLU A 798 27.69 -14.91 -21.54
N ALA A 799 28.12 -15.00 -20.28
CA ALA A 799 29.02 -16.05 -19.81
C ALA A 799 28.37 -17.44 -19.89
N LYS A 800 27.11 -17.57 -19.44
CA LYS A 800 26.32 -18.81 -19.52
C LYS A 800 26.08 -19.22 -20.98
N ARG A 801 25.70 -18.29 -21.84
CA ARG A 801 25.41 -18.55 -23.26
C ARG A 801 26.63 -18.95 -24.07
N LYS A 802 27.78 -18.29 -23.88
CA LYS A 802 28.99 -18.56 -24.66
C LYS A 802 29.78 -19.78 -24.16
N PHE A 803 29.78 -20.00 -22.85
CA PHE A 803 30.73 -20.94 -22.22
C PHE A 803 30.08 -21.90 -21.20
N ASP A 804 28.76 -21.81 -20.98
CA ASP A 804 28.04 -22.54 -19.93
C ASP A 804 28.61 -22.33 -18.52
N ILE A 805 29.13 -21.12 -18.27
CA ILE A 805 29.69 -20.74 -16.97
C ILE A 805 28.68 -19.94 -16.18
N LYS A 806 28.36 -20.42 -14.98
CA LYS A 806 27.56 -19.69 -13.99
C LYS A 806 28.49 -18.88 -13.09
N LEU A 807 28.54 -17.57 -13.31
CA LEU A 807 29.33 -16.67 -12.48
C LEU A 807 28.66 -16.50 -11.11
N LYS A 808 29.47 -16.55 -10.04
CA LYS A 808 28.98 -16.35 -8.66
C LYS A 808 29.09 -14.88 -8.26
N PRO A 809 27.98 -14.20 -7.92
CA PRO A 809 28.04 -12.83 -7.45
C PRO A 809 28.91 -12.69 -6.19
N GLU A 810 29.62 -11.57 -6.07
CA GLU A 810 30.41 -11.23 -4.88
C GLU A 810 29.70 -10.18 -4.01
N ILE A 811 28.64 -9.55 -4.55
CA ILE A 811 27.86 -8.49 -3.89
C ILE A 811 26.61 -9.03 -3.19
N PHE A 812 26.15 -8.31 -2.16
CA PHE A 812 24.87 -8.57 -1.51
C PHE A 812 23.72 -7.83 -2.19
N PHE A 813 22.58 -8.50 -2.33
CA PHE A 813 21.34 -7.92 -2.83
C PHE A 813 20.36 -7.71 -1.68
N LEU A 814 19.94 -6.47 -1.44
CA LEU A 814 18.95 -6.14 -0.42
C LEU A 814 17.71 -5.53 -1.05
N GLY A 815 16.55 -5.99 -0.59
CA GLY A 815 15.27 -5.47 -1.05
C GLY A 815 14.82 -6.02 -2.40
N PHE A 816 15.52 -6.99 -3.02
CA PHE A 816 15.13 -7.67 -4.26
C PHE A 816 14.26 -8.92 -3.99
N THR A 817 13.41 -9.29 -4.94
CA THR A 817 12.57 -10.49 -4.92
C THR A 817 13.33 -11.67 -5.51
N SER A 818 12.88 -12.89 -5.20
CA SER A 818 13.41 -14.10 -5.84
C SER A 818 13.26 -14.06 -7.36
N ASP A 819 12.18 -13.48 -7.89
CA ASP A 819 11.94 -13.38 -9.33
C ASP A 819 12.94 -12.43 -10.01
N GLU A 820 13.26 -11.29 -9.39
CA GLU A 820 14.26 -10.34 -9.91
C GLU A 820 15.68 -10.94 -9.95
N LEU A 821 15.99 -11.85 -9.02
CA LEU A 821 17.29 -12.53 -8.95
C LEU A 821 17.29 -13.92 -9.60
N SER A 822 16.17 -14.37 -10.16
CA SER A 822 15.99 -15.73 -10.69
C SER A 822 16.98 -16.14 -11.79
N PHE A 823 17.66 -15.18 -12.42
CA PHE A 823 18.69 -15.46 -13.41
C PHE A 823 19.99 -15.97 -12.77
N LEU A 824 20.22 -15.69 -11.49
CA LEU A 824 21.30 -16.26 -10.69
C LEU A 824 20.80 -17.61 -10.15
N ASP A 825 21.21 -18.72 -10.77
CA ASP A 825 20.80 -20.06 -10.32
C ASP A 825 21.32 -20.31 -8.87
N ASP A 826 20.38 -20.38 -7.91
CA ASP A 826 20.43 -20.63 -6.45
C ASP A 826 21.42 -19.84 -5.57
#